data_AF-A0A2N1RYU3-F1
#
_entry.id   AF-A0A2N1RYU3-F1
#
_cell.length_a   1.000
_cell.length_b   1.000
_cell.length_c   1.000
_cell.angle_alpha   90.00
_cell.angle_beta   90.00
_cell.angle_gamma   90.00
#
_symmetry.space_group_name_H-M   'P 1'
#
loop_
_entity.id
_entity.type
_entity.pdbx_description
1 polymer ?
#
loop_
_entity_poly.entity_id
_entity_poly.type
_entity_poly.pdbx_seq_one_letter_code
_entity_poly.pdbx_strand_id
1 'polypeptide(L)'
;MSAGCDLFTTASPGSLEFSHSGKTYFNPIDVTMESRGSAAVHYTIDGSTPTRRSPQYTSPVRINTTTRLQAIAIDRQGKTVRQKSVDYIIPKAPLSYPYLDVSEGNIYHVSSMYEYSLDDGMHWQPCTGPVQTVKEELLQGAKVWVRHQVVASDLHYLGQVQALAGYDLQARQAYIMQAEGSHSYERSVDVYTVPSSPDSSEFTFAVPTITNIGNQPFRGKIQIDFYASEDPVVTMDDQKFFAIWTKDITLAVGETLGRNDPAGFYDGLSDLMSKIEIIEEFGIPRTQYYLATLVGDFHIGYHISVLEDTSIPSGELLVENNWTLPQFTDPIRFVDPSKETTTGAFKVVNSWGTGTWESVDDGHYWIPFDAAIDLEMVLYYSLNDFSQPYRPTLLAKFWVEHEDRSLCRVSVGVGSPEHPIAEKLLQTIDGTIGPGLDPVKLWQYPFPDNPIVLDISEFAPYIATNDLFIRIDNVSDSYVATLKEFSIELHAEYTGEPPDDSDFILSFDQPLPASVSANTQEVLTIPTAGKLDPYQLAISQPNSRSVIAPGSLFETGPLSEQDIQQILGYQQPKISLAGSSRSSALVSDGYTGGLLPPTESELREMVTLRSVNPIYSGSLPSVVDLSATQYFPPIANQGQKGSCTAFSNSYYIQTYNEAREHGWDLSGAQWESFEYPDTRYPGYPTVAYQDKIMSPDFTYHQASNGSPGSTFYGIQSVISRIGSSTWKTMPYENFPDESVLDTYTYPWPSEEAYREAAMYRSRLPGAAYFDNHHAGVIVLDSMAKVEMVQQLLASGYCISTGIDAYQVYKNKSDTPWLKDNDVLSLVDVEPEDIEYFKSHINHAQTIVGYKAGSSWDSEDPEN
;
A
#
# COMPACT_ATOMS: atom_id res chain seq x y z
N MET A 1 28.46 -29.74 -40.90
CA MET A 1 27.37 -30.73 -41.12
C MET A 1 27.10 -31.43 -39.80
N SER A 2 25.83 -31.43 -39.38
CA SER A 2 25.17 -32.32 -38.41
C SER A 2 25.74 -32.34 -36.98
N ALA A 3 25.12 -31.65 -36.01
CA ALA A 3 23.91 -32.01 -35.26
C ALA A 3 24.11 -33.13 -34.21
N GLY A 4 23.76 -32.82 -32.96
CA GLY A 4 23.71 -33.73 -31.81
C GLY A 4 23.35 -32.97 -30.54
N CYS A 5 22.04 -32.84 -30.29
CA CYS A 5 21.42 -32.39 -29.05
C CYS A 5 21.75 -33.36 -27.90
N ASP A 6 22.01 -32.85 -26.69
CA ASP A 6 21.49 -33.48 -25.47
C ASP A 6 21.40 -32.47 -24.31
N LEU A 7 20.19 -32.43 -23.75
CA LEU A 7 19.76 -31.69 -22.57
C LEU A 7 20.35 -32.27 -21.28
N PHE A 8 20.23 -31.47 -20.21
CA PHE A 8 20.41 -31.78 -18.79
C PHE A 8 21.86 -31.79 -18.27
N THR A 9 22.25 -30.66 -17.65
CA THR A 9 23.18 -30.68 -16.52
C THR A 9 22.61 -31.58 -15.42
N THR A 10 23.08 -32.82 -15.39
CA THR A 10 22.72 -33.83 -14.41
C THR A 10 23.23 -33.41 -13.03
N ALA A 11 22.31 -33.00 -12.15
CA ALA A 11 22.56 -32.97 -10.72
C ALA A 11 23.08 -34.34 -10.27
N SER A 12 24.16 -34.35 -9.49
CA SER A 12 24.83 -35.57 -9.03
C SER A 12 23.84 -36.54 -8.34
N PRO A 13 23.88 -37.85 -8.64
CA PRO A 13 23.08 -38.85 -7.92
C PRO A 13 23.36 -38.83 -6.41
N GLY A 14 22.30 -38.76 -5.60
CA GLY A 14 22.37 -38.81 -4.14
C GLY A 14 22.37 -37.46 -3.42
N SER A 15 21.61 -36.46 -3.85
CA SER A 15 21.35 -35.27 -3.00
C SER A 15 20.22 -35.56 -1.99
N LEU A 16 20.29 -34.95 -0.80
CA LEU A 16 19.17 -34.82 0.13
C LEU A 16 18.97 -33.32 0.32
N GLU A 17 17.93 -32.76 -0.26
CA GLU A 17 17.67 -31.33 -0.27
C GLU A 17 16.42 -30.97 0.54
N PHE A 18 16.47 -29.79 1.15
CA PHE A 18 15.35 -29.18 1.87
C PHE A 18 14.91 -28.00 1.00
N SER A 19 13.61 -27.73 0.88
CA SER A 19 13.10 -26.59 0.08
C SER A 19 13.47 -25.22 0.62
N HIS A 20 13.86 -25.14 1.89
CA HIS A 20 14.19 -23.90 2.58
C HIS A 20 15.63 -23.95 3.07
N SER A 21 16.37 -22.84 2.92
CA SER A 21 17.71 -22.70 3.47
C SER A 21 17.66 -22.39 4.96
N GLY A 22 18.73 -22.69 5.70
CA GLY A 22 18.82 -22.35 7.11
C GLY A 22 18.99 -20.85 7.30
N LYS A 23 17.94 -20.18 7.76
CA LYS A 23 17.90 -18.75 8.08
C LYS A 23 16.74 -18.45 9.03
N THR A 24 16.60 -17.17 9.35
CA THR A 24 15.44 -16.67 10.08
C THR A 24 14.23 -16.54 9.15
N TYR A 25 13.10 -17.07 9.60
CA TYR A 25 11.79 -16.94 8.98
C TYR A 25 10.83 -16.34 9.99
N PHE A 26 10.20 -15.22 9.64
CA PHE A 26 9.26 -14.52 10.51
C PHE A 26 7.83 -15.07 10.45
N ASN A 27 7.59 -16.00 9.53
CA ASN A 27 6.34 -16.75 9.39
C ASN A 27 6.64 -18.25 9.44
N PRO A 28 5.70 -19.08 9.96
CA PRO A 28 5.85 -20.53 9.90
C PRO A 28 5.98 -21.04 8.45
N ILE A 29 6.88 -22.00 8.24
CA ILE A 29 7.20 -22.56 6.93
C ILE A 29 6.88 -24.04 6.84
N ASP A 30 6.62 -24.54 5.63
CA ASP A 30 6.47 -25.95 5.35
C ASP A 30 7.69 -26.47 4.59
N VAL A 31 8.53 -27.23 5.30
CA VAL A 31 9.78 -27.75 4.75
C VAL A 31 9.52 -29.07 4.07
N THR A 32 9.72 -29.07 2.75
CA THR A 32 9.73 -30.29 1.94
C THR A 32 11.14 -30.85 1.82
N MET A 33 11.25 -32.17 1.79
CA MET A 33 12.51 -32.90 1.66
C MET A 33 12.51 -33.77 0.41
N GLU A 34 13.51 -33.61 -0.43
CA GLU A 34 13.70 -34.41 -1.65
C GLU A 34 15.02 -35.16 -1.60
N SER A 35 15.00 -36.43 -1.99
CA SER A 35 16.22 -37.24 -2.05
C SER A 35 16.22 -38.13 -3.28
N ARG A 36 17.27 -38.00 -4.10
CA ARG A 36 17.43 -38.79 -5.33
C ARG A 36 18.17 -40.10 -5.04
N GLY A 37 17.56 -41.24 -5.36
CA GLY A 37 18.21 -42.56 -5.25
C GLY A 37 18.14 -43.21 -3.86
N SER A 38 17.42 -42.61 -2.91
CA SER A 38 17.10 -43.23 -1.61
C SER A 38 15.83 -44.07 -1.66
N ALA A 39 15.72 -45.05 -0.78
CA ALA A 39 14.49 -45.79 -0.50
C ALA A 39 13.54 -45.04 0.44
N ALA A 40 14.08 -44.31 1.43
CA ALA A 40 13.31 -43.50 2.36
C ALA A 40 14.15 -42.37 2.96
N VAL A 41 13.49 -41.35 3.48
CA VAL A 41 14.09 -40.27 4.28
C VAL A 41 13.47 -40.33 5.68
N HIS A 42 14.31 -40.28 6.72
CA HIS A 42 13.90 -40.23 8.12
C HIS A 42 14.40 -38.94 8.75
N TYR A 43 13.62 -38.33 9.64
CA TYR A 43 13.94 -37.02 10.19
C TYR A 43 13.60 -36.88 11.68
N THR A 44 14.14 -35.83 12.28
CA THR A 44 13.92 -35.39 13.67
C THR A 44 13.87 -33.87 13.70
N ILE A 45 12.96 -33.31 14.50
CA ILE A 45 12.76 -31.86 14.70
C ILE A 45 13.20 -31.39 16.09
N ASP A 46 13.50 -32.34 16.99
CA ASP A 46 13.96 -32.07 18.35
C ASP A 46 15.49 -31.89 18.44
N GLY A 47 16.17 -31.84 17.29
CA GLY A 47 17.63 -31.78 17.21
C GLY A 47 18.35 -33.08 17.58
N SER A 48 17.65 -34.18 17.84
CA SER A 48 18.28 -35.50 18.02
C SER A 48 18.78 -36.06 16.68
N THR A 49 19.77 -36.95 16.69
CA THR A 49 20.28 -37.56 15.45
C THR A 49 19.26 -38.57 14.90
N PRO A 50 18.78 -38.41 13.65
CA PRO A 50 17.76 -39.29 13.10
C PRO A 50 18.33 -40.69 12.81
N THR A 51 17.51 -41.70 13.08
CA THR A 51 17.82 -43.11 12.82
C THR A 51 16.74 -43.74 11.94
N ARG A 52 16.91 -45.00 11.58
CA ARG A 52 15.91 -45.76 10.79
C ARG A 52 14.62 -46.05 11.54
N ARG A 53 14.61 -45.75 12.85
CA ARG A 53 13.43 -45.80 13.72
C ARG A 53 12.76 -44.43 13.87
N SER A 54 13.39 -43.36 13.40
CA SER A 54 12.80 -42.01 13.41
C SER A 54 11.66 -41.93 12.38
N PRO A 55 10.73 -40.96 12.54
CA PRO A 55 9.64 -40.75 11.59
C PRO A 55 10.12 -40.70 10.14
N GLN A 56 9.42 -41.44 9.27
CA GLN A 56 9.66 -41.39 7.84
C GLN A 56 8.98 -40.15 7.26
N TYR A 57 9.67 -39.43 6.38
CA TYR A 57 9.11 -38.28 5.68
C TYR A 57 8.09 -38.73 4.62
N THR A 58 6.85 -38.25 4.75
CA THR A 58 5.72 -38.56 3.85
C THR A 58 4.92 -37.34 3.41
N SER A 59 5.11 -36.20 4.08
CA SER A 59 4.43 -34.93 3.84
C SER A 59 5.33 -33.79 4.33
N PRO A 60 5.13 -32.54 3.85
CA PRO A 60 5.88 -31.38 4.33
C PRO A 60 5.92 -31.32 5.87
N VAL A 61 7.06 -30.91 6.43
CA VAL A 61 7.24 -30.73 7.87
C VAL A 61 6.99 -29.27 8.21
N ARG A 62 5.91 -29.00 8.94
CA ARG A 62 5.58 -27.66 9.43
C ARG A 62 6.57 -27.23 10.50
N ILE A 63 7.28 -26.14 10.26
CA ILE A 63 8.18 -25.48 11.22
C ILE A 63 7.52 -24.17 11.63
N ASN A 64 7.15 -24.06 12.91
CA ASN A 64 6.43 -22.89 13.45
C ASN A 64 7.09 -22.28 14.69
N THR A 65 8.25 -22.81 15.08
CA THR A 65 9.13 -22.32 16.15
C THR A 65 10.58 -22.63 15.76
N THR A 66 11.55 -21.97 16.39
CA THR A 66 12.98 -22.24 16.16
C THR A 66 13.28 -23.73 16.31
N THR A 67 13.69 -24.37 15.21
CA THR A 67 13.76 -25.82 15.07
C THR A 67 15.04 -26.23 14.36
N ARG A 68 15.75 -27.21 14.94
CA ARG A 68 16.84 -27.93 14.26
C ARG A 68 16.29 -29.16 13.56
N LEU A 69 16.07 -29.05 12.25
CA LEU A 69 15.63 -30.18 11.42
C LEU A 69 16.85 -30.99 10.97
N GLN A 70 16.89 -32.26 11.37
CA GLN A 70 17.88 -33.23 10.90
C GLN A 70 17.19 -34.32 10.10
N ALA A 71 17.82 -34.75 9.00
CA ALA A 71 17.32 -35.84 8.19
C ALA A 71 18.45 -36.76 7.69
N ILE A 72 18.14 -38.05 7.57
CA ILE A 72 18.96 -39.06 6.90
C ILE A 72 18.19 -39.69 5.74
N ALA A 73 18.87 -39.87 4.60
CA ALA A 73 18.37 -40.66 3.49
C ALA A 73 18.96 -42.07 3.56
N ILE A 74 18.13 -43.10 3.42
CA ILE A 74 18.55 -44.51 3.45
C ILE A 74 18.32 -45.20 2.10
N ASP A 75 19.20 -46.12 1.72
CA ASP A 75 19.03 -46.94 0.51
C ASP A 75 18.16 -48.18 0.74
N ARG A 76 17.94 -48.98 -0.32
CA ARG A 76 17.13 -50.21 -0.26
C ARG A 76 17.75 -51.32 0.59
N GLN A 77 19.07 -51.29 0.83
CA GLN A 77 19.76 -52.19 1.77
C GLN A 77 19.74 -51.65 3.19
N GLY A 78 19.29 -50.40 3.34
CA GLY A 78 19.12 -49.74 4.61
C GLY A 78 20.33 -48.97 5.12
N LYS A 79 21.34 -48.75 4.29
CA LYS A 79 22.48 -47.93 4.72
C LYS A 79 22.09 -46.46 4.62
N THR A 80 22.50 -45.65 5.60
CA THR A 80 22.43 -44.19 5.49
C THR A 80 23.37 -43.76 4.38
N VAL A 81 22.80 -43.16 3.33
CA VAL A 81 23.53 -42.69 2.16
C VAL A 81 23.79 -41.19 2.23
N ARG A 82 22.92 -40.41 2.89
CA ARG A 82 23.09 -38.97 3.10
C ARG A 82 22.51 -38.53 4.44
N GLN A 83 22.99 -37.39 4.91
CA GLN A 83 22.47 -36.68 6.08
C GLN A 83 22.49 -35.17 5.82
N LYS A 84 21.51 -34.44 6.36
CA LYS A 84 21.45 -32.98 6.30
C LYS A 84 20.90 -32.45 7.63
N SER A 85 21.46 -31.33 8.10
CA SER A 85 21.07 -30.65 9.34
C SER A 85 20.94 -29.17 9.03
N VAL A 86 19.79 -28.58 9.35
CA VAL A 86 19.50 -27.17 9.10
C VAL A 86 18.82 -26.58 10.33
N ASP A 87 19.29 -25.41 10.75
CA ASP A 87 18.65 -24.60 11.79
C ASP A 87 17.71 -23.60 11.13
N TYR A 88 16.42 -23.68 11.47
CA TYR A 88 15.41 -22.68 11.13
C TYR A 88 15.14 -21.85 12.37
N ILE A 89 15.34 -20.54 12.29
CA ILE A 89 15.03 -19.62 13.39
C ILE A 89 13.64 -19.06 13.10
N ILE A 90 12.68 -19.31 13.98
CA ILE A 90 11.34 -18.72 13.90
C ILE A 90 11.07 -18.05 15.24
N PRO A 91 11.00 -16.71 15.26
CA PRO A 91 10.74 -15.97 16.48
C PRO A 91 9.43 -16.44 17.14
N LYS A 92 9.39 -16.50 18.48
CA LYS A 92 8.16 -16.85 19.23
C LYS A 92 7.05 -15.82 19.03
N ALA A 93 7.42 -14.63 18.56
CA ALA A 93 6.53 -13.53 18.24
C ALA A 93 6.80 -13.02 16.81
N PRO A 94 5.81 -13.02 15.90
CA PRO A 94 5.95 -12.42 14.58
C PRO A 94 5.78 -10.91 14.68
N LEU A 95 6.75 -10.22 15.30
CA LEU A 95 6.76 -8.76 15.30
C LEU A 95 7.31 -8.25 13.98
N SER A 96 7.25 -6.94 13.73
CA SER A 96 7.84 -6.29 12.55
C SER A 96 8.92 -5.27 12.92
N TYR A 97 9.21 -5.13 14.21
CA TYR A 97 10.08 -4.13 14.82
C TYR A 97 11.01 -4.77 15.85
N PRO A 98 12.12 -4.11 16.22
CA PRO A 98 13.08 -4.64 17.18
C PRO A 98 12.45 -5.04 18.50
N TYR A 99 12.75 -6.25 19.00
CA TYR A 99 12.30 -6.68 20.32
C TYR A 99 13.31 -7.65 20.96
N LEU A 100 13.29 -7.73 22.29
CA LEU A 100 14.16 -8.59 23.09
C LEU A 100 13.39 -9.84 23.55
N ASP A 101 13.85 -11.03 23.17
CA ASP A 101 13.50 -12.27 23.86
C ASP A 101 14.60 -12.56 24.90
N VAL A 102 14.30 -12.23 26.16
CA VAL A 102 15.24 -12.41 27.28
C VAL A 102 15.63 -13.87 27.48
N SER A 103 14.68 -14.79 27.26
CA SER A 103 14.89 -16.21 27.52
C SER A 103 15.84 -16.87 26.52
N GLU A 104 15.82 -16.38 25.28
CA GLU A 104 16.76 -16.77 24.24
C GLU A 104 18.05 -15.93 24.30
N GLY A 105 17.96 -14.72 24.84
CA GLY A 105 19.03 -13.73 24.83
C GLY A 105 19.26 -13.20 23.43
N ASN A 106 18.18 -12.97 22.68
CA ASN A 106 18.21 -12.54 21.29
C ASN A 106 17.40 -11.24 21.13
N ILE A 107 17.97 -10.31 20.37
CA ILE A 107 17.28 -9.15 19.83
C ILE A 107 16.89 -9.50 18.39
N TYR A 108 15.60 -9.52 18.10
CA TYR A 108 15.05 -9.81 16.78
C TYR A 108 14.76 -8.53 16.00
N HIS A 109 14.55 -8.65 14.67
CA HIS A 109 14.20 -7.54 13.77
C HIS A 109 15.23 -6.40 13.72
N VAL A 110 16.51 -6.75 13.75
CA VAL A 110 17.63 -5.81 13.59
C VAL A 110 18.37 -6.07 12.27
N SER A 111 19.46 -5.35 12.01
CA SER A 111 20.34 -5.59 10.86
C SER A 111 21.75 -5.07 11.15
N SER A 112 22.68 -5.19 10.20
CA SER A 112 24.00 -4.56 10.31
C SER A 112 23.95 -3.02 10.36
N MET A 113 22.79 -2.41 10.12
CA MET A 113 22.55 -0.98 10.25
C MET A 113 22.09 -0.56 11.64
N TYR A 114 21.88 -1.51 12.56
CA TYR A 114 21.51 -1.24 13.94
C TYR A 114 22.70 -1.36 14.88
N GLU A 115 22.58 -0.72 16.03
CA GLU A 115 23.42 -0.94 17.20
C GLU A 115 22.56 -1.06 18.45
N TYR A 116 23.04 -1.81 19.45
CA TYR A 116 22.34 -2.08 20.70
C TYR A 116 23.15 -1.61 21.91
N SER A 117 22.44 -1.33 22.99
CA SER A 117 23.00 -1.03 24.31
C SER A 117 22.31 -1.90 25.36
N LEU A 118 23.07 -2.42 26.31
CA LEU A 118 22.55 -3.20 27.45
C LEU A 118 22.59 -2.40 28.77
N ASP A 119 23.05 -1.14 28.71
CA ASP A 119 23.35 -0.30 29.86
C ASP A 119 22.74 1.10 29.75
N ASP A 120 21.48 1.15 29.30
CA ASP A 120 20.68 2.37 29.22
C ASP A 120 21.27 3.43 28.27
N GLY A 121 21.87 2.99 27.17
CA GLY A 121 22.43 3.87 26.13
C GLY A 121 23.82 4.43 26.46
N MET A 122 24.47 3.99 27.54
CA MET A 122 25.83 4.45 27.89
C MET A 122 26.88 3.92 26.91
N HIS A 123 26.78 2.66 26.49
CA HIS A 123 27.66 2.05 25.49
C HIS A 123 26.85 1.36 24.39
N TRP A 124 27.28 1.55 23.14
CA TRP A 124 26.64 1.01 21.94
C TRP A 124 27.54 0.03 21.20
N GLN A 125 26.96 -1.06 20.71
CA GLN A 125 27.64 -2.11 19.96
C GLN A 125 26.87 -2.43 18.67
N PRO A 126 27.54 -2.67 17.54
CA PRO A 126 26.86 -2.95 16.27
C PRO A 126 26.16 -4.31 16.28
N CYS A 127 24.97 -4.37 15.69
CA CYS A 127 24.29 -5.63 15.37
C CYS A 127 24.93 -6.30 14.15
N THR A 128 24.85 -7.62 14.07
CA THR A 128 25.55 -8.42 13.03
C THR A 128 24.64 -9.00 11.95
N GLY A 129 23.32 -8.87 12.07
CA GLY A 129 22.36 -9.44 11.13
C GLY A 129 20.90 -9.29 11.60
N PRO A 130 19.96 -10.11 11.08
CA PRO A 130 18.52 -10.04 11.41
C PRO A 130 18.19 -10.40 12.87
N VAL A 131 19.13 -11.04 13.56
CA VAL A 131 19.04 -11.42 14.97
C VAL A 131 20.40 -11.13 15.61
N GLN A 132 20.40 -10.42 16.74
CA GLN A 132 21.59 -10.16 17.53
C GLN A 132 21.52 -10.94 18.85
N THR A 133 22.43 -11.89 19.04
CA THR A 133 22.53 -12.65 20.30
C THR A 133 23.33 -11.86 21.33
N VAL A 134 22.72 -11.67 22.51
CA VAL A 134 23.26 -10.96 23.68
C VAL A 134 23.25 -11.84 24.94
N LYS A 135 22.91 -13.12 24.81
CA LYS A 135 22.67 -14.06 25.92
C LYS A 135 23.76 -14.10 26.99
N GLU A 136 25.03 -14.03 26.60
CA GLU A 136 26.17 -14.10 27.54
C GLU A 136 26.42 -12.77 28.28
N GLU A 137 25.92 -11.67 27.74
CA GLU A 137 26.11 -10.30 28.24
C GLU A 137 24.88 -9.78 29.01
N LEU A 138 23.70 -10.39 28.78
CA LEU A 138 22.44 -9.96 29.36
C LEU A 138 22.38 -10.26 30.87
N LEU A 139 22.17 -9.21 31.67
CA LEU A 139 22.11 -9.29 33.13
C LEU A 139 20.73 -8.85 33.63
N GLN A 140 20.33 -9.37 34.79
CA GLN A 140 19.18 -8.83 35.51
C GLN A 140 19.42 -7.34 35.82
N GLY A 141 18.43 -6.50 35.52
CA GLY A 141 18.47 -5.05 35.64
C GLY A 141 19.00 -4.33 34.40
N ALA A 142 19.48 -5.05 33.37
CA ALA A 142 19.91 -4.46 32.11
C ALA A 142 18.75 -3.70 31.46
N LYS A 143 19.04 -2.50 30.96
CA LYS A 143 18.10 -1.68 30.20
C LYS A 143 18.52 -1.68 28.76
N VAL A 144 17.71 -2.33 27.93
CA VAL A 144 18.10 -2.65 26.57
C VAL A 144 17.54 -1.63 25.61
N TRP A 145 18.42 -1.05 24.80
CA TRP A 145 18.08 -0.12 23.73
C TRP A 145 18.62 -0.63 22.41
N VAL A 146 17.94 -0.27 21.33
CA VAL A 146 18.37 -0.50 19.95
C VAL A 146 18.16 0.77 19.17
N ARG A 147 19.09 1.10 18.26
CA ARG A 147 18.91 2.24 17.34
C ARG A 147 19.49 1.96 15.97
N HIS A 148 18.95 2.62 14.97
CA HIS A 148 19.56 2.68 13.64
C HIS A 148 20.78 3.61 13.66
N GLN A 149 21.86 3.21 12.99
CA GLN A 149 23.14 3.94 12.97
C GLN A 149 23.05 5.31 12.26
N VAL A 150 22.05 5.49 11.39
CA VAL A 150 21.90 6.69 10.54
C VAL A 150 20.60 7.45 10.79
N VAL A 151 19.54 6.76 11.25
CA VAL A 151 18.20 7.34 11.36
C VAL A 151 17.97 7.64 12.84
N ALA A 152 18.24 8.87 13.27
CA ALA A 152 18.23 9.23 14.68
C ALA A 152 16.85 9.07 15.36
N SER A 153 15.76 9.13 14.58
CA SER A 153 14.40 8.89 15.04
C SER A 153 14.06 7.40 15.25
N ASP A 154 14.90 6.49 14.75
CA ASP A 154 14.71 5.04 14.82
C ASP A 154 15.46 4.48 16.03
N LEU A 155 14.98 4.85 17.22
CA LEU A 155 15.51 4.50 18.55
C LEU A 155 14.42 3.81 19.36
N HIS A 156 14.69 2.60 19.82
CA HIS A 156 13.75 1.72 20.52
C HIS A 156 14.25 1.36 21.91
N TYR A 157 13.39 1.54 22.91
CA TYR A 157 13.59 0.96 24.23
C TYR A 157 12.94 -0.43 24.28
N LEU A 158 13.75 -1.47 24.46
CA LEU A 158 13.27 -2.86 24.47
C LEU A 158 12.89 -3.35 25.88
N GLY A 159 13.08 -2.50 26.90
CA GLY A 159 12.68 -2.76 28.27
C GLY A 159 13.83 -3.04 29.25
N GLN A 160 13.47 -3.15 30.53
CA GLN A 160 14.37 -3.51 31.61
C GLN A 160 14.19 -4.98 32.01
N VAL A 161 15.27 -5.75 31.90
CA VAL A 161 15.31 -7.18 32.23
C VAL A 161 15.05 -7.38 33.73
N GLN A 162 13.85 -7.85 34.10
CA GLN A 162 13.46 -8.10 35.49
C GLN A 162 13.98 -9.45 36.00
N ALA A 163 14.03 -10.45 35.12
CA ALA A 163 14.54 -11.79 35.39
C ALA A 163 15.13 -12.38 34.09
N LEU A 164 15.97 -13.42 34.20
CA LEU A 164 16.53 -14.13 33.04
C LEU A 164 15.80 -15.44 32.69
N ALA A 165 14.84 -15.84 33.54
CA ALA A 165 14.00 -17.02 33.33
C ALA A 165 12.66 -16.84 34.05
N GLY A 166 11.58 -17.31 33.42
CA GLY A 166 10.23 -16.97 33.82
C GLY A 166 9.24 -16.92 32.66
N TYR A 167 8.03 -16.46 32.95
CA TYR A 167 7.04 -16.14 31.93
C TYR A 167 7.28 -14.72 31.42
N ASP A 168 6.79 -14.43 30.24
CA ASP A 168 6.85 -13.08 29.65
C ASP A 168 5.56 -12.87 28.86
N LEU A 169 4.61 -12.13 29.44
CA LEU A 169 3.32 -11.87 28.83
C LEU A 169 3.45 -10.67 27.88
N GLN A 170 3.22 -10.94 26.60
CA GLN A 170 3.27 -9.92 25.57
C GLN A 170 1.87 -9.58 25.07
N ALA A 171 1.48 -8.34 25.33
CA ALA A 171 0.33 -7.65 24.77
C ALA A 171 0.49 -7.46 23.24
N ARG A 172 -0.58 -7.61 22.46
CA ARG A 172 -0.61 -7.44 20.99
C ARG A 172 -1.84 -6.66 20.47
N GLN A 173 -2.31 -6.92 19.26
CA GLN A 173 -3.50 -6.23 18.76
C GLN A 173 -4.73 -6.62 19.58
N ALA A 174 -5.59 -5.64 19.84
CA ALA A 174 -6.90 -5.85 20.44
C ALA A 174 -7.96 -5.97 19.36
N TYR A 175 -8.88 -6.92 19.53
CA TYR A 175 -10.04 -7.11 18.68
C TYR A 175 -11.27 -6.57 19.39
N ILE A 176 -12.09 -5.80 18.67
CA ILE A 176 -13.39 -5.35 19.16
C ILE A 176 -14.44 -6.37 18.71
N MET A 177 -15.27 -6.85 19.64
CA MET A 177 -16.30 -7.84 19.36
C MET A 177 -17.68 -7.31 19.75
N GLN A 178 -18.68 -7.50 18.89
CA GLN A 178 -20.10 -7.22 19.18
C GLN A 178 -20.83 -8.52 19.51
N ALA A 179 -21.49 -8.59 20.66
CA ALA A 179 -22.35 -9.71 21.00
C ALA A 179 -23.84 -9.33 20.81
N GLU A 180 -24.49 -9.89 19.78
CA GLU A 180 -25.95 -9.83 19.59
C GLU A 180 -26.62 -11.12 20.07
N GLY A 181 -27.86 -10.99 20.59
CA GLY A 181 -28.62 -12.13 21.10
C GLY A 181 -28.77 -13.27 20.08
N SER A 182 -28.28 -14.44 20.44
CA SER A 182 -28.40 -15.74 19.74
C SER A 182 -27.73 -15.93 18.37
N HIS A 183 -27.15 -14.91 17.75
CA HIS A 183 -26.31 -15.06 16.56
C HIS A 183 -25.11 -14.11 16.67
N SER A 184 -23.90 -14.65 16.66
CA SER A 184 -22.65 -13.88 16.72
C SER A 184 -22.18 -13.52 15.31
N TYR A 185 -22.05 -12.22 15.02
CA TYR A 185 -21.35 -11.71 13.84
C TYR A 185 -20.00 -11.11 14.27
N GLU A 186 -18.97 -11.35 13.46
CA GLU A 186 -17.62 -10.82 13.66
C GLU A 186 -17.46 -9.55 12.83
N ARG A 187 -17.07 -8.43 13.44
CA ARG A 187 -16.87 -7.14 12.77
C ARG A 187 -15.48 -6.62 13.14
N SER A 188 -14.56 -6.66 12.19
CA SER A 188 -13.19 -6.14 12.35
C SER A 188 -13.20 -4.64 12.07
N VAL A 189 -13.33 -3.83 13.12
CA VAL A 189 -13.08 -2.38 13.17
C VAL A 189 -13.68 -1.57 12.01
N ASP A 190 -14.92 -1.12 12.21
CA ASP A 190 -15.43 0.19 11.81
C ASP A 190 -16.38 0.68 12.91
N VAL A 191 -16.37 2.00 13.14
CA VAL A 191 -17.16 2.81 14.10
C VAL A 191 -18.35 2.09 14.73
N TYR A 192 -18.31 1.89 16.05
CA TYR A 192 -19.50 1.46 16.78
C TYR A 192 -20.46 2.61 17.02
N THR A 193 -21.61 2.54 16.37
CA THR A 193 -22.84 3.18 16.82
C THR A 193 -23.17 2.67 18.21
N VAL A 194 -23.15 3.56 19.20
CA VAL A 194 -23.70 3.29 20.54
C VAL A 194 -25.19 2.99 20.36
N PRO A 195 -25.74 1.90 20.93
CA PRO A 195 -27.12 1.48 20.65
C PRO A 195 -28.10 2.57 21.02
N SER A 196 -29.08 2.78 20.14
CA SER A 196 -30.17 3.75 20.29
C SER A 196 -31.27 3.30 21.26
N SER A 197 -31.10 2.16 21.94
CA SER A 197 -32.08 1.60 22.88
C SER A 197 -31.43 1.08 24.17
N PRO A 198 -31.90 1.47 25.37
CA PRO A 198 -31.45 0.90 26.65
C PRO A 198 -31.85 -0.56 26.88
N ASP A 199 -32.63 -1.16 25.96
CA ASP A 199 -33.26 -2.49 26.13
C ASP A 199 -32.70 -3.58 25.20
N SER A 200 -31.68 -3.32 24.36
CA SER A 200 -30.97 -4.39 23.64
C SER A 200 -29.86 -4.99 24.49
N SER A 201 -29.75 -6.31 24.54
CA SER A 201 -28.69 -7.05 25.24
C SER A 201 -27.38 -7.07 24.43
N GLU A 202 -27.09 -5.99 23.71
CA GLU A 202 -25.91 -5.84 22.89
C GLU A 202 -24.78 -5.23 23.71
N PHE A 203 -23.63 -5.90 23.75
CA PHE A 203 -22.45 -5.37 24.38
C PHE A 203 -21.24 -5.54 23.47
N THR A 204 -20.48 -4.46 23.32
CA THR A 204 -19.22 -4.42 22.58
C THR A 204 -18.08 -4.42 23.59
N PHE A 205 -17.10 -5.30 23.44
CA PHE A 205 -15.91 -5.31 24.29
C PHE A 205 -14.65 -5.59 23.46
N ALA A 206 -13.55 -4.96 23.85
CA ALA A 206 -12.24 -5.18 23.25
C ALA A 206 -11.45 -6.20 24.07
N VAL A 207 -10.77 -7.14 23.41
CA VAL A 207 -9.84 -8.08 24.08
C VAL A 207 -8.52 -8.15 23.33
N PRO A 208 -7.39 -7.93 24.01
CA PRO A 208 -6.07 -8.12 23.41
C PRO A 208 -5.68 -9.58 23.26
N THR A 209 -4.87 -9.86 22.25
CA THR A 209 -4.09 -11.10 22.22
C THR A 209 -2.93 -11.02 23.20
N ILE A 210 -2.73 -12.09 23.98
CA ILE A 210 -1.67 -12.17 25.00
C ILE A 210 -0.84 -13.42 24.75
N THR A 211 0.41 -13.27 24.34
CA THR A 211 1.32 -14.40 24.09
C THR A 211 2.31 -14.55 25.23
N ASN A 212 2.53 -15.77 25.74
CA ASN A 212 3.64 -16.03 26.66
C ASN A 212 4.94 -16.31 25.87
N ILE A 213 5.83 -15.33 25.77
CA ILE A 213 7.11 -15.43 25.03
C ILE A 213 8.29 -15.88 25.90
N GLY A 214 8.05 -16.15 27.19
CA GLY A 214 9.08 -16.55 28.15
C GLY A 214 9.62 -17.96 27.92
N ASN A 215 10.24 -18.54 28.96
CA ASN A 215 10.69 -19.94 28.97
C ASN A 215 10.04 -20.80 30.06
N GLN A 216 9.06 -20.24 30.79
CA GLN A 216 8.23 -20.95 31.75
C GLN A 216 6.74 -20.66 31.49
N PRO A 217 5.84 -21.59 31.83
CA PRO A 217 4.40 -21.37 31.71
C PRO A 217 3.90 -20.34 32.74
N PHE A 218 2.92 -19.53 32.34
CA PHE A 218 2.17 -18.64 33.22
C PHE A 218 0.94 -19.34 33.81
N ARG A 219 0.65 -19.10 35.09
CA ARG A 219 -0.58 -19.55 35.78
C ARG A 219 -1.08 -18.48 36.75
N GLY A 220 -2.25 -17.92 36.48
CA GLY A 220 -2.76 -16.84 37.29
C GLY A 220 -3.91 -16.07 36.68
N LYS A 221 -4.18 -14.90 37.26
CA LYS A 221 -5.20 -13.95 36.80
C LYS A 221 -4.57 -12.70 36.23
N ILE A 222 -5.20 -12.15 35.21
CA ILE A 222 -4.75 -10.96 34.50
C ILE A 222 -5.84 -9.87 34.57
N GLN A 223 -5.44 -8.64 34.87
CA GLN A 223 -6.22 -7.43 34.64
C GLN A 223 -5.77 -6.78 33.34
N ILE A 224 -6.73 -6.26 32.57
CA ILE A 224 -6.48 -5.52 31.33
C ILE A 224 -7.17 -4.18 31.47
N ASP A 225 -6.39 -3.11 31.51
CA ASP A 225 -6.86 -1.74 31.65
C ASP A 225 -6.76 -1.01 30.31
N PHE A 226 -7.82 -0.34 29.88
CA PHE A 226 -7.88 0.41 28.62
C PHE A 226 -7.85 1.92 28.89
N TYR A 227 -7.04 2.61 28.10
CA TYR A 227 -6.74 4.02 28.22
C TYR A 227 -6.93 4.72 26.87
N ALA A 228 -7.39 5.96 26.93
CA ALA A 228 -7.48 6.87 25.81
C ALA A 228 -6.43 7.97 25.99
N SER A 229 -5.50 8.08 25.03
CA SER A 229 -4.43 9.09 24.99
C SER A 229 -4.63 10.03 23.81
N GLU A 230 -4.24 11.30 23.95
CA GLU A 230 -4.17 12.24 22.81
C GLU A 230 -2.91 11.99 21.95
N ASP A 231 -1.97 11.18 22.42
CA ASP A 231 -0.74 10.82 21.73
C ASP A 231 -0.63 9.30 21.48
N PRO A 232 0.21 8.84 20.52
CA PRO A 232 0.32 7.41 20.20
C PRO A 232 1.04 6.60 21.28
N VAL A 233 1.43 7.21 22.41
CA VAL A 233 2.13 6.53 23.49
C VAL A 233 1.21 6.43 24.69
N VAL A 234 0.47 5.33 24.75
CA VAL A 234 -0.48 5.11 25.84
C VAL A 234 0.26 4.71 27.13
N THR A 235 0.00 5.44 28.20
CA THR A 235 0.60 5.32 29.52
C THR A 235 -0.45 5.23 30.63
N MET A 236 -0.02 5.07 31.89
CA MET A 236 -0.92 5.08 33.05
C MET A 236 -1.48 6.48 33.38
N ASP A 237 -0.85 7.54 32.86
CA ASP A 237 -1.27 8.93 33.12
C ASP A 237 -2.47 9.32 32.23
N ASP A 238 -2.76 8.52 31.21
CA ASP A 238 -3.86 8.73 30.27
C ASP A 238 -5.23 8.39 30.83
N GLN A 239 -6.28 8.75 30.09
CA GLN A 239 -7.64 8.57 30.55
C GLN A 239 -8.06 7.10 30.48
N LYS A 240 -7.96 6.40 31.62
CA LYS A 240 -8.56 5.07 31.79
C LYS A 240 -10.09 5.14 31.63
N PHE A 241 -10.65 4.40 30.69
CA PHE A 241 -12.09 4.39 30.42
C PHE A 241 -12.74 3.00 30.56
N PHE A 242 -11.96 1.92 30.57
CA PHE A 242 -12.47 0.56 30.66
C PHE A 242 -11.45 -0.40 31.30
N ALA A 243 -11.91 -1.50 31.92
CA ALA A 243 -11.04 -2.53 32.48
C ALA A 243 -11.75 -3.89 32.57
N ILE A 244 -11.02 -4.99 32.35
CA ILE A 244 -11.52 -6.37 32.44
C ILE A 244 -10.53 -7.29 33.16
N TRP A 245 -11.05 -8.42 33.67
CA TRP A 245 -10.31 -9.37 34.50
C TRP A 245 -10.52 -10.78 33.96
N THR A 246 -9.48 -11.60 33.98
CA THR A 246 -9.59 -13.03 33.65
C THR A 246 -9.86 -13.86 34.90
N LYS A 247 -10.51 -15.02 34.72
CA LYS A 247 -10.39 -16.16 35.63
C LYS A 247 -8.93 -16.66 35.64
N ASP A 248 -8.66 -17.67 36.46
CA ASP A 248 -7.38 -18.38 36.43
C ASP A 248 -7.15 -18.98 35.03
N ILE A 249 -6.10 -18.50 34.35
CA ILE A 249 -5.66 -19.02 33.07
C ILE A 249 -4.31 -19.74 33.21
N THR A 250 -4.02 -20.63 32.27
CA THR A 250 -2.69 -21.22 32.08
C THR A 250 -2.26 -20.92 30.65
N LEU A 251 -1.07 -20.36 30.48
CA LEU A 251 -0.46 -20.13 29.17
C LEU A 251 0.89 -20.84 29.10
N ALA A 252 0.98 -21.86 28.26
CA ALA A 252 2.23 -22.51 27.92
C ALA A 252 3.16 -21.55 27.15
N VAL A 253 4.46 -21.89 27.10
CA VAL A 253 5.42 -21.12 26.31
C VAL A 253 5.01 -21.12 24.84
N GLY A 254 4.90 -19.93 24.23
CA GLY A 254 4.43 -19.69 22.87
C GLY A 254 2.90 -19.74 22.70
N GLU A 255 2.14 -20.04 23.75
CA GLU A 255 0.68 -20.01 23.70
C GLU A 255 0.16 -18.58 23.70
N THR A 256 -0.93 -18.34 22.98
CA THR A 256 -1.57 -17.03 22.87
C THR A 256 -3.01 -17.12 23.31
N LEU A 257 -3.38 -16.34 24.33
CA LEU A 257 -4.77 -16.07 24.69
C LEU A 257 -5.40 -15.17 23.62
N GLY A 258 -6.62 -15.49 23.18
CA GLY A 258 -7.35 -14.70 22.18
C GLY A 258 -6.94 -14.95 20.72
N ARG A 259 -6.22 -16.04 20.43
CA ARG A 259 -5.74 -16.37 19.06
C ARG A 259 -6.85 -16.93 18.15
N ASN A 260 -6.89 -16.50 16.89
CA ASN A 260 -7.67 -17.13 15.81
C ASN A 260 -7.11 -18.50 15.41
N ASP A 261 -7.98 -19.49 15.24
CA ASP A 261 -7.61 -20.71 14.51
C ASP A 261 -7.30 -20.32 13.05
N PRO A 262 -6.20 -20.81 12.44
CA PRO A 262 -5.91 -20.60 11.01
C PRO A 262 -7.01 -21.01 10.03
N ALA A 263 -8.09 -21.67 10.48
CA ALA A 263 -9.30 -21.93 9.68
C ALA A 263 -10.28 -20.73 9.56
N GLY A 264 -10.02 -19.59 10.21
CA GLY A 264 -10.84 -18.38 10.07
C GLY A 264 -12.21 -18.44 10.75
N PHE A 265 -12.41 -19.36 11.70
CA PHE A 265 -13.63 -19.45 12.52
C PHE A 265 -13.28 -19.27 14.00
N TYR A 266 -13.94 -18.33 14.69
CA TYR A 266 -13.93 -18.20 16.15
C TYR A 266 -14.72 -19.34 16.82
N ASP A 267 -14.25 -20.58 16.74
CA ASP A 267 -14.80 -21.67 17.56
C ASP A 267 -14.44 -21.50 19.06
N GLY A 268 -13.55 -20.53 19.38
CA GLY A 268 -13.07 -20.20 20.72
C GLY A 268 -13.86 -19.14 21.50
N LEU A 269 -14.94 -18.57 20.95
CA LEU A 269 -15.70 -17.51 21.66
C LEU A 269 -16.25 -18.00 23.01
N SER A 270 -16.70 -19.27 23.05
CA SER A 270 -17.14 -19.92 24.28
C SER A 270 -16.01 -20.10 25.30
N ASP A 271 -14.80 -20.42 24.83
CA ASP A 271 -13.62 -20.61 25.66
C ASP A 271 -13.11 -19.28 26.24
N LEU A 272 -13.08 -18.21 25.43
CA LEU A 272 -12.67 -16.87 25.86
C LEU A 272 -13.67 -16.25 26.84
N MET A 273 -14.97 -16.26 26.53
CA MET A 273 -16.02 -15.80 27.45
C MET A 273 -16.04 -16.64 28.73
N SER A 274 -15.69 -17.93 28.67
CA SER A 274 -15.56 -18.75 29.87
C SER A 274 -14.38 -18.35 30.75
N LYS A 275 -13.37 -17.66 30.21
CA LYS A 275 -12.14 -17.24 30.88
C LYS A 275 -12.17 -15.80 31.38
N ILE A 276 -13.18 -15.00 31.04
CA ILE A 276 -13.40 -13.65 31.60
C ILE A 276 -14.28 -13.76 32.84
N GLU A 277 -13.92 -13.07 33.92
CA GLU A 277 -14.74 -12.97 35.14
C GLU A 277 -15.36 -11.57 35.20
N ILE A 278 -16.64 -11.45 34.83
CA ILE A 278 -17.40 -10.21 35.04
C ILE A 278 -17.74 -10.14 36.52
N ILE A 279 -17.15 -9.21 37.27
CA ILE A 279 -17.42 -9.07 38.70
C ILE A 279 -18.73 -8.30 38.91
N GLU A 280 -19.76 -8.97 39.43
CA GLU A 280 -21.00 -8.32 39.90
C GLU A 280 -20.77 -7.50 41.20
N GLU A 281 -19.69 -7.75 41.94
CA GLU A 281 -19.53 -7.32 43.34
C GLU A 281 -18.74 -6.00 43.54
N PHE A 282 -18.16 -5.41 42.48
CA PHE A 282 -17.45 -4.12 42.57
C PHE A 282 -18.22 -2.92 42.02
N GLY A 283 -19.54 -3.05 41.82
CA GLY A 283 -20.36 -1.91 41.45
C GLY A 283 -19.86 -1.23 40.18
N ILE A 284 -19.61 -2.01 39.12
CA ILE A 284 -19.49 -1.47 37.76
C ILE A 284 -20.81 -0.75 37.51
N PRO A 285 -20.86 0.60 37.56
CA PRO A 285 -22.04 1.30 37.13
C PRO A 285 -22.19 0.90 35.67
N ARG A 286 -23.42 0.60 35.27
CA ARG A 286 -23.88 0.51 33.89
C ARG A 286 -22.81 1.01 32.91
N THR A 287 -22.40 0.17 31.98
CA THR A 287 -21.62 0.48 30.76
C THR A 287 -22.14 1.66 29.93
N GLN A 288 -23.15 2.37 30.44
CA GLN A 288 -23.51 3.72 30.09
C GLN A 288 -22.45 4.75 30.56
N TYR A 289 -21.70 5.24 29.56
CA TYR A 289 -21.14 6.60 29.47
C TYR A 289 -19.79 6.89 30.18
N TYR A 290 -18.70 6.24 29.75
CA TYR A 290 -17.38 6.90 29.73
C TYR A 290 -16.87 7.17 28.29
N LEU A 291 -17.30 6.38 27.30
CA LEU A 291 -17.05 6.70 25.88
C LEU A 291 -17.69 8.03 25.48
N ALA A 292 -18.85 8.36 26.04
CA ALA A 292 -19.53 9.63 25.77
C ALA A 292 -18.87 10.87 26.41
N THR A 293 -17.87 10.68 27.28
CA THR A 293 -17.00 11.78 27.76
C THR A 293 -15.76 11.95 26.90
N LEU A 294 -15.45 10.96 26.05
CA LEU A 294 -14.44 11.09 25.02
C LEU A 294 -15.13 11.77 23.83
N VAL A 295 -14.76 13.01 23.55
CA VAL A 295 -15.15 13.71 22.32
C VAL A 295 -13.87 14.27 21.74
N GLY A 296 -13.53 13.88 20.51
CA GLY A 296 -12.23 14.17 19.90
C GLY A 296 -11.47 12.89 19.53
N ASP A 297 -10.23 13.07 19.10
CA ASP A 297 -9.37 12.01 18.62
C ASP A 297 -8.52 11.45 19.75
N PHE A 298 -8.58 10.13 19.98
CA PHE A 298 -7.81 9.46 21.01
C PHE A 298 -7.21 8.15 20.52
N HIS A 299 -5.92 7.94 20.76
CA HIS A 299 -5.29 6.64 20.65
C HIS A 299 -5.79 5.73 21.75
N ILE A 300 -6.30 4.56 21.37
CA ILE A 300 -6.76 3.57 22.34
C ILE A 300 -5.66 2.54 22.54
N GLY A 301 -5.24 2.39 23.79
CA GLY A 301 -4.31 1.34 24.19
C GLY A 301 -4.77 0.68 25.47
N TYR A 302 -4.02 -0.33 25.87
CA TYR A 302 -4.27 -1.07 27.09
C TYR A 302 -2.97 -1.52 27.75
N HIS A 303 -3.09 -1.81 29.05
CA HIS A 303 -2.03 -2.34 29.90
C HIS A 303 -2.49 -3.62 30.57
N ILE A 304 -1.63 -4.63 30.55
CA ILE A 304 -1.84 -5.93 31.18
C ILE A 304 -1.16 -5.93 32.56
N SER A 305 -1.83 -6.46 33.57
CA SER A 305 -1.26 -6.61 34.91
C SER A 305 -1.58 -7.98 35.48
N VAL A 306 -0.57 -8.66 36.01
CA VAL A 306 -0.76 -9.90 36.75
C VAL A 306 -1.36 -9.60 38.13
N LEU A 307 -2.56 -10.08 38.39
CA LEU A 307 -3.29 -9.89 39.64
C LEU A 307 -2.91 -10.93 40.71
N GLU A 308 -2.86 -12.19 40.28
CA GLU A 308 -2.49 -13.33 41.10
C GLU A 308 -1.52 -14.18 40.29
N ASP A 309 -0.31 -14.34 40.78
CA ASP A 309 0.70 -15.23 40.21
C ASP A 309 0.82 -16.48 41.08
N THR A 310 0.41 -17.62 40.52
CA THR A 310 0.51 -18.93 41.18
C THR A 310 1.63 -19.78 40.58
N SER A 311 2.44 -19.21 39.70
CA SER A 311 3.59 -19.87 39.10
C SER A 311 4.79 -19.84 40.07
N ILE A 312 5.39 -21.00 40.38
CA ILE A 312 6.50 -21.12 41.35
C ILE A 312 7.72 -21.73 40.66
N PRO A 313 8.92 -21.10 40.71
CA PRO A 313 9.24 -19.69 41.00
C PRO A 313 9.61 -18.99 39.68
N SER A 314 8.63 -18.39 39.01
CA SER A 314 8.82 -17.67 37.74
C SER A 314 8.36 -16.24 37.92
N GLY A 315 9.18 -15.27 37.52
CA GLY A 315 8.79 -13.87 37.46
C GLY A 315 8.63 -13.42 36.02
N GLU A 316 7.90 -12.33 35.80
CA GLU A 316 7.85 -11.61 34.52
C GLU A 316 9.28 -11.27 34.06
N LEU A 317 9.60 -11.52 32.79
CA LEU A 317 10.92 -11.17 32.24
C LEU A 317 11.04 -9.67 31.95
N LEU A 318 10.00 -9.10 31.33
CA LEU A 318 9.93 -7.70 30.91
C LEU A 318 8.52 -7.16 31.17
N VAL A 319 8.40 -6.11 31.95
CA VAL A 319 7.08 -5.48 32.21
C VAL A 319 6.64 -4.60 31.06
N GLU A 320 7.58 -4.16 30.22
CA GLU A 320 7.33 -3.31 29.07
C GLU A 320 6.52 -4.04 27.98
N ASN A 321 6.60 -5.38 27.93
CA ASN A 321 5.78 -6.20 27.04
C ASN A 321 4.28 -6.21 27.40
N ASN A 322 3.92 -5.72 28.59
CA ASN A 322 2.53 -5.66 29.04
C ASN A 322 1.76 -4.43 28.51
N TRP A 323 2.43 -3.52 27.81
CA TRP A 323 1.81 -2.34 27.22
C TRP A 323 1.41 -2.58 25.77
N THR A 324 0.33 -1.93 25.35
CA THR A 324 0.07 -1.75 23.92
C THR A 324 1.16 -0.88 23.36
N LEU A 325 1.82 -1.40 22.34
CA LEU A 325 2.89 -0.66 21.69
C LEU A 325 2.29 0.40 20.75
N PRO A 326 2.95 1.56 20.56
CA PRO A 326 2.41 2.68 19.77
C PRO A 326 1.93 2.31 18.36
N GLN A 327 2.58 1.37 17.70
CA GLN A 327 2.19 0.88 16.37
C GLN A 327 0.87 0.07 16.35
N PHE A 328 0.33 -0.26 17.52
CA PHE A 328 -0.98 -0.91 17.66
C PHE A 328 -2.03 0.03 18.25
N THR A 329 -1.69 1.31 18.43
CA THR A 329 -2.63 2.34 18.86
C THR A 329 -2.96 3.20 17.65
N ASP A 330 -4.15 2.99 17.09
CA ASP A 330 -4.70 3.90 16.07
C ASP A 330 -5.55 4.97 16.76
N PRO A 331 -5.51 6.24 16.30
CA PRO A 331 -6.41 7.26 16.80
C PRO A 331 -7.86 6.93 16.40
N ILE A 332 -8.74 6.90 17.39
CA ILE A 332 -10.16 6.72 17.24
C ILE A 332 -10.84 8.06 17.55
N ARG A 333 -11.60 8.57 16.58
CA ARG A 333 -12.42 9.75 16.77
C ARG A 333 -13.73 9.40 17.45
N PHE A 334 -13.97 9.98 18.61
CA PHE A 334 -15.27 9.92 19.28
C PHE A 334 -16.09 11.16 18.90
N VAL A 335 -17.17 10.95 18.15
CA VAL A 335 -18.07 12.01 17.69
C VAL A 335 -19.37 12.05 18.50
N ASP A 336 -19.96 13.24 18.60
CA ASP A 336 -21.32 13.45 19.12
C ASP A 336 -22.31 13.33 17.95
N PRO A 337 -23.09 12.23 17.84
CA PRO A 337 -23.96 11.99 16.69
C PRO A 337 -25.09 13.03 16.57
N SER A 338 -25.36 13.79 17.64
CA SER A 338 -26.41 14.80 17.64
C SER A 338 -26.01 16.11 16.92
N LYS A 339 -24.78 16.20 16.43
CA LYS A 339 -24.21 17.41 15.79
C LYS A 339 -23.81 17.23 14.31
N GLU A 340 -23.99 16.06 13.71
CA GLU A 340 -23.66 15.87 12.30
C GLU A 340 -24.68 16.54 11.38
N THR A 341 -24.21 17.40 10.47
CA THR A 341 -25.03 17.88 9.35
C THR A 341 -24.96 16.83 8.24
N THR A 342 -25.99 16.00 8.11
CA THR A 342 -26.14 15.04 7.00
C THR A 342 -26.52 15.70 5.67
N THR A 343 -26.70 17.02 5.66
CA THR A 343 -27.22 17.78 4.52
C THR A 343 -26.07 18.38 3.71
N GLY A 344 -25.92 17.99 2.45
CA GLY A 344 -24.91 18.52 1.54
C GLY A 344 -24.67 17.62 0.33
N ALA A 345 -23.79 18.06 -0.57
CA ALA A 345 -23.42 17.32 -1.78
C ALA A 345 -22.00 17.64 -2.25
N PHE A 346 -21.39 16.68 -2.94
CA PHE A 346 -20.13 16.84 -3.68
C PHE A 346 -20.39 17.40 -5.07
N LYS A 347 -19.53 18.32 -5.53
CA LYS A 347 -19.49 18.83 -6.91
C LYS A 347 -18.53 17.98 -7.73
N VAL A 348 -18.97 17.49 -8.88
CA VAL A 348 -18.22 16.56 -9.74
C VAL A 348 -18.08 17.12 -11.15
N VAL A 349 -16.90 16.99 -11.74
CA VAL A 349 -16.58 17.31 -13.13
C VAL A 349 -16.45 16.02 -13.95
N ASN A 350 -17.07 16.02 -15.14
CA ASN A 350 -17.00 14.92 -16.09
C ASN A 350 -15.82 15.05 -17.08
N SER A 351 -15.53 13.96 -17.80
CA SER A 351 -14.55 13.85 -18.88
C SER A 351 -15.17 13.84 -20.29
N TRP A 352 -16.44 14.25 -20.47
CA TRP A 352 -17.16 14.27 -21.77
C TRP A 352 -17.47 15.67 -22.30
N GLY A 353 -16.82 16.71 -21.78
CA GLY A 353 -17.15 18.09 -22.13
C GLY A 353 -18.55 18.47 -21.62
N THR A 354 -19.17 19.44 -22.29
CA THR A 354 -20.47 20.00 -21.89
C THR A 354 -21.58 19.63 -22.89
N GLY A 355 -22.83 19.57 -22.43
CA GLY A 355 -24.03 19.72 -23.26
C GLY A 355 -24.67 18.45 -23.87
N THR A 356 -24.09 17.26 -23.71
CA THR A 356 -24.67 16.00 -24.28
C THR A 356 -25.18 15.01 -23.24
N TRP A 357 -24.80 15.16 -21.98
CA TRP A 357 -25.07 14.21 -20.90
C TRP A 357 -25.73 14.86 -19.67
N GLU A 358 -25.82 16.19 -19.65
CA GLU A 358 -26.28 17.05 -18.56
C GLU A 358 -27.47 17.91 -18.99
N SER A 359 -28.16 18.48 -18.02
CA SER A 359 -29.32 19.36 -18.22
C SER A 359 -28.92 20.84 -18.22
N VAL A 360 -27.89 21.19 -17.44
CA VAL A 360 -27.21 22.48 -17.36
C VAL A 360 -25.87 22.33 -18.06
N ASP A 361 -25.66 23.07 -19.15
CA ASP A 361 -24.48 22.95 -20.03
C ASP A 361 -23.23 23.61 -19.41
N ASP A 362 -22.70 23.03 -18.32
CA ASP A 362 -21.55 23.54 -17.58
C ASP A 362 -20.46 22.50 -17.27
N GLY A 363 -20.68 21.22 -17.55
CA GLY A 363 -19.72 20.14 -17.33
C GLY A 363 -19.74 19.53 -15.93
N HIS A 364 -20.67 19.93 -15.07
CA HIS A 364 -20.73 19.57 -13.66
C HIS A 364 -22.04 18.86 -13.29
N TYR A 365 -21.98 18.13 -12.18
CA TYR A 365 -23.17 17.65 -11.51
C TYR A 365 -22.89 17.45 -10.01
N TRP A 366 -23.94 17.19 -9.24
CA TRP A 366 -23.88 17.10 -7.79
C TRP A 366 -24.31 15.73 -7.27
N ILE A 367 -23.57 15.21 -6.28
CA ILE A 367 -23.88 13.95 -5.59
C ILE A 367 -24.17 14.26 -4.11
N PRO A 368 -25.42 14.13 -3.64
CA PRO A 368 -25.76 14.25 -2.22
C PRO A 368 -24.93 13.30 -1.34
N PHE A 369 -24.58 13.72 -0.11
CA PHE A 369 -23.74 12.93 0.79
C PHE A 369 -24.37 11.58 1.16
N ASP A 370 -25.68 11.56 1.38
CA ASP A 370 -26.45 10.33 1.61
C ASP A 370 -26.42 9.41 0.39
N ALA A 371 -26.61 9.93 -0.82
CA ALA A 371 -26.50 9.15 -2.04
C ALA A 371 -25.09 8.56 -2.23
N ALA A 372 -24.03 9.33 -1.94
CA ALA A 372 -22.65 8.84 -2.01
C ALA A 372 -22.38 7.69 -1.02
N ILE A 373 -22.98 7.77 0.18
CA ILE A 373 -22.90 6.72 1.22
C ILE A 373 -23.70 5.48 0.82
N ASP A 374 -24.94 5.64 0.33
CA ASP A 374 -25.79 4.52 -0.08
C ASP A 374 -25.19 3.73 -1.25
N LEU A 375 -24.52 4.45 -2.17
CA LEU A 375 -23.77 3.87 -3.28
C LEU A 375 -22.41 3.30 -2.87
N GLU A 376 -21.98 3.50 -1.62
CA GLU A 376 -20.67 3.10 -1.09
C GLU A 376 -19.53 3.51 -2.03
N MET A 377 -19.56 4.76 -2.47
CA MET A 377 -18.67 5.24 -3.54
C MET A 377 -17.20 5.06 -3.16
N VAL A 378 -16.44 4.45 -4.07
CA VAL A 378 -14.99 4.31 -3.94
C VAL A 378 -14.31 5.53 -4.53
N LEU A 379 -13.54 6.22 -3.70
CA LEU A 379 -12.78 7.40 -4.06
C LEU A 379 -11.30 7.08 -4.11
N TYR A 380 -10.60 7.67 -5.07
CA TYR A 380 -9.16 7.52 -5.27
C TYR A 380 -8.49 8.88 -5.17
N TYR A 381 -7.48 8.99 -4.32
CA TYR A 381 -6.81 10.25 -4.04
C TYR A 381 -5.30 10.14 -4.28
N SER A 382 -4.70 11.24 -4.68
CA SER A 382 -3.24 11.41 -4.72
C SER A 382 -2.89 12.66 -3.94
N LEU A 383 -2.09 12.48 -2.90
CA LEU A 383 -1.60 13.55 -2.05
C LEU A 383 -0.20 13.94 -2.53
N ASN A 384 0.01 15.22 -2.75
CA ASN A 384 1.32 15.82 -2.91
C ASN A 384 1.60 16.70 -1.70
N ASP A 385 2.80 16.61 -1.15
CA ASP A 385 3.31 17.58 -0.18
C ASP A 385 3.84 18.80 -0.93
N PHE A 386 3.20 19.96 -0.70
CA PHE A 386 3.58 21.25 -1.28
C PHE A 386 4.38 22.12 -0.30
N SER A 387 4.76 21.60 0.86
CA SER A 387 5.56 22.32 1.86
C SER A 387 6.96 22.68 1.35
N GLN A 388 7.48 21.91 0.39
CA GLN A 388 8.72 22.19 -0.32
C GLN A 388 8.52 22.04 -1.83
N PRO A 389 9.18 22.88 -2.66
CA PRO A 389 9.11 22.76 -4.10
C PRO A 389 9.83 21.49 -4.56
N TYR A 390 9.16 20.69 -5.38
CA TYR A 390 9.77 19.51 -5.96
C TYR A 390 10.85 19.88 -6.99
N ARG A 391 12.04 19.28 -6.88
CA ARG A 391 13.12 19.46 -7.86
C ARG A 391 13.93 18.18 -8.01
N PRO A 392 13.92 17.53 -9.18
CA PRO A 392 14.82 16.42 -9.47
C PRO A 392 16.29 16.87 -9.41
N THR A 393 17.13 16.08 -8.76
CA THR A 393 18.58 16.27 -8.63
C THR A 393 19.39 15.09 -9.16
N LEU A 394 18.76 13.93 -9.33
CA LEU A 394 19.39 12.71 -9.82
C LEU A 394 18.46 12.01 -10.82
N LEU A 395 18.90 11.88 -12.08
CA LEU A 395 18.13 11.20 -13.12
C LEU A 395 18.87 9.96 -13.64
N ALA A 396 18.13 8.88 -13.88
CA ALA A 396 18.62 7.73 -14.63
C ALA A 396 18.13 7.81 -16.08
N LYS A 397 19.07 7.84 -17.02
CA LYS A 397 18.78 7.78 -18.46
C LYS A 397 19.20 6.43 -19.00
N PHE A 398 18.29 5.72 -19.66
CA PHE A 398 18.60 4.44 -20.29
C PHE A 398 17.78 4.19 -21.55
N TRP A 399 18.32 3.38 -22.45
CA TRP A 399 17.64 2.97 -23.67
C TRP A 399 17.66 1.45 -23.78
N VAL A 400 16.50 0.82 -23.55
CA VAL A 400 16.32 -0.62 -23.65
C VAL A 400 15.48 -0.94 -24.87
N GLU A 401 15.94 -1.86 -25.70
CA GLU A 401 15.16 -2.48 -26.77
C GLU A 401 14.72 -3.87 -26.34
N HIS A 402 13.46 -4.20 -26.60
CA HIS A 402 12.93 -5.56 -26.49
C HIS A 402 11.65 -5.61 -27.33
N GLU A 403 11.38 -6.73 -28.00
CA GLU A 403 10.20 -6.89 -28.88
C GLU A 403 8.88 -6.92 -28.11
N ASP A 404 8.91 -7.40 -26.86
CA ASP A 404 7.75 -7.53 -25.99
C ASP A 404 8.08 -7.01 -24.58
N ARG A 405 7.80 -5.73 -24.33
CA ARG A 405 8.10 -5.07 -23.04
C ARG A 405 7.39 -5.73 -21.85
N SER A 406 6.34 -6.52 -22.08
CA SER A 406 5.64 -7.29 -21.02
C SER A 406 6.48 -8.43 -20.44
N LEU A 407 7.51 -8.87 -21.19
CA LEU A 407 8.42 -9.95 -20.82
C LEU A 407 9.82 -9.45 -20.43
N CYS A 408 9.99 -8.13 -20.31
CA CYS A 408 11.27 -7.50 -20.00
C CYS A 408 11.06 -6.42 -18.93
N ARG A 409 11.47 -6.72 -17.70
CA ARG A 409 11.40 -5.79 -16.57
C ARG A 409 12.70 -4.99 -16.47
N VAL A 410 12.58 -3.70 -16.18
CA VAL A 410 13.70 -2.78 -16.00
C VAL A 410 13.57 -2.09 -14.64
N SER A 411 14.64 -2.07 -13.86
CA SER A 411 14.69 -1.33 -12.61
C SER A 411 16.04 -0.66 -12.40
N VAL A 412 16.05 0.43 -11.65
CA VAL A 412 17.26 1.15 -11.22
C VAL A 412 17.32 1.07 -9.70
N GLY A 413 18.47 0.71 -9.13
CA GLY A 413 18.64 0.62 -7.69
C GLY A 413 19.99 1.11 -7.20
N VAL A 414 20.13 1.22 -5.87
CA VAL A 414 21.36 1.61 -5.17
C VAL A 414 21.71 0.57 -4.10
N GLY A 415 22.99 0.26 -3.97
CA GLY A 415 23.49 -0.78 -3.05
C GLY A 415 23.78 -2.11 -3.73
N SER A 416 23.77 -3.19 -2.94
CA SER A 416 24.01 -4.55 -3.45
C SER A 416 22.84 -4.97 -4.34
N PRO A 417 23.06 -5.42 -5.60
CA PRO A 417 21.95 -5.89 -6.44
C PRO A 417 21.15 -7.04 -5.82
N GLU A 418 21.79 -7.91 -5.03
CA GLU A 418 21.13 -9.03 -4.36
C GLU A 418 20.24 -8.58 -3.19
N HIS A 419 20.58 -7.43 -2.58
CA HIS A 419 19.89 -6.84 -1.43
C HIS A 419 19.97 -5.31 -1.54
N PRO A 420 19.20 -4.72 -2.48
CA PRO A 420 19.29 -3.29 -2.74
C PRO A 420 18.84 -2.51 -1.51
N ILE A 421 19.50 -1.37 -1.26
CA ILE A 421 19.00 -0.39 -0.28
C ILE A 421 17.67 0.18 -0.80
N ALA A 422 17.63 0.41 -2.11
CA ALA A 422 16.48 0.92 -2.82
C ALA A 422 16.46 0.37 -4.24
N GLU A 423 15.27 0.14 -4.79
CA GLU A 423 15.09 -0.22 -6.19
C GLU A 423 13.78 0.37 -6.69
N LYS A 424 13.86 1.07 -7.82
CA LYS A 424 12.72 1.69 -8.50
C LYS A 424 12.47 0.95 -9.80
N LEU A 425 11.29 0.38 -9.93
CA LEU A 425 10.86 -0.31 -11.15
C LEU A 425 10.30 0.70 -12.17
N LEU A 426 10.69 0.52 -13.44
CA LEU A 426 10.08 1.22 -14.56
C LEU A 426 8.64 0.72 -14.82
N GLN A 427 8.37 -0.57 -14.57
CA GLN A 427 7.04 -1.20 -14.65
C GLN A 427 6.38 -1.38 -13.27
N THR A 428 5.15 -1.92 -13.20
CA THR A 428 4.40 -2.17 -11.95
C THR A 428 4.94 -3.33 -11.12
N ILE A 429 4.25 -3.64 -10.00
CA ILE A 429 4.88 -3.88 -8.69
C ILE A 429 4.92 -5.33 -8.22
N ASP A 430 4.12 -6.26 -8.74
CA ASP A 430 4.08 -7.61 -8.12
C ASP A 430 5.36 -8.46 -8.38
N GLY A 431 6.28 -7.94 -9.20
CA GLY A 431 7.54 -8.61 -9.53
C GLY A 431 7.38 -9.89 -10.34
N THR A 432 6.17 -10.24 -10.79
CA THR A 432 5.89 -11.39 -11.66
C THR A 432 5.96 -10.99 -13.13
N ILE A 433 6.39 -11.92 -13.99
CA ILE A 433 6.57 -11.68 -15.42
C ILE A 433 5.86 -12.79 -16.21
N GLY A 434 5.09 -12.44 -17.26
CA GLY A 434 4.35 -13.37 -18.13
C GLY A 434 2.96 -12.87 -18.55
N PRO A 435 2.24 -13.52 -19.49
CA PRO A 435 0.89 -13.10 -19.91
C PRO A 435 -0.18 -13.32 -18.81
N GLY A 436 -1.13 -12.38 -18.65
CA GLY A 436 -2.46 -12.70 -18.08
C GLY A 436 -2.83 -12.41 -16.61
N LEU A 437 -2.16 -11.54 -15.86
CA LEU A 437 -2.46 -11.38 -14.41
C LEU A 437 -2.41 -9.94 -13.84
N ASP A 438 -2.02 -8.91 -14.60
CA ASP A 438 -1.88 -7.55 -14.06
C ASP A 438 -2.43 -6.52 -15.07
N PRO A 439 -3.27 -5.56 -14.65
CA PRO A 439 -3.76 -4.43 -15.45
C PRO A 439 -2.69 -3.44 -15.91
N VAL A 440 -1.41 -3.58 -15.55
CA VAL A 440 -0.28 -2.93 -16.24
C VAL A 440 0.65 -3.95 -16.91
N LYS A 441 0.09 -5.07 -17.38
CA LYS A 441 0.71 -5.86 -18.45
C LYS A 441 0.63 -5.07 -19.73
N LEU A 442 1.59 -4.15 -19.85
CA LEU A 442 2.02 -3.55 -21.10
C LEU A 442 1.80 -4.57 -22.22
N TRP A 443 1.05 -4.22 -23.26
CA TRP A 443 0.81 -5.17 -24.35
C TRP A 443 2.12 -5.67 -24.97
N GLN A 444 2.03 -6.70 -25.80
CA GLN A 444 3.15 -7.30 -26.56
C GLN A 444 3.70 -6.34 -27.64
N TYR A 445 4.15 -5.17 -27.19
CA TYR A 445 4.75 -4.11 -27.98
C TYR A 445 6.18 -3.88 -27.53
N PRO A 446 7.04 -3.39 -28.43
CA PRO A 446 8.41 -3.07 -28.08
C PRO A 446 8.49 -1.87 -27.14
N PHE A 447 9.60 -1.76 -26.41
CA PHE A 447 10.01 -0.50 -25.76
C PHE A 447 10.11 0.66 -26.77
N PRO A 448 10.08 1.92 -26.30
CA PRO A 448 10.30 3.06 -27.19
C PRO A 448 11.67 2.97 -27.90
N ASP A 449 11.72 3.40 -29.14
CA ASP A 449 12.96 3.56 -29.91
C ASP A 449 13.66 4.89 -29.55
N ASN A 450 13.71 5.21 -28.25
CA ASN A 450 14.39 6.36 -27.68
C ASN A 450 14.75 6.12 -26.21
N PRO A 451 15.67 6.91 -25.64
CA PRO A 451 15.96 6.88 -24.22
C PRO A 451 14.73 7.24 -23.36
N ILE A 452 14.66 6.58 -22.20
CA ILE A 452 13.75 6.88 -21.10
C ILE A 452 14.56 7.57 -20.02
N VAL A 453 13.99 8.61 -19.42
CA VAL A 453 14.57 9.36 -18.30
C VAL A 453 13.68 9.20 -17.08
N LEU A 454 14.28 8.84 -15.95
CA LEU A 454 13.59 8.56 -14.70
C LEU A 454 14.20 9.38 -13.56
N ASP A 455 13.37 10.13 -12.83
CA ASP A 455 13.81 10.74 -11.57
C ASP A 455 14.09 9.66 -10.53
N ILE A 456 15.29 9.65 -9.97
CA ILE A 456 15.73 8.77 -8.88
C ILE A 456 16.36 9.58 -7.75
N SER A 457 15.95 10.84 -7.58
CA SER A 457 16.46 11.76 -6.53
C SER A 457 16.32 11.20 -5.12
N GLU A 458 15.38 10.26 -4.89
CA GLU A 458 15.30 9.46 -3.66
C GLU A 458 16.58 8.65 -3.34
N PHE A 459 17.43 8.35 -4.31
CA PHE A 459 18.66 7.58 -4.10
C PHE A 459 19.85 8.45 -3.69
N ALA A 460 19.74 9.77 -3.84
CA ALA A 460 20.83 10.73 -3.61
C ALA A 460 21.52 10.61 -2.23
N PRO A 461 20.81 10.30 -1.12
CA PRO A 461 21.47 10.08 0.18
C PRO A 461 22.44 8.89 0.23
N TYR A 462 22.31 7.93 -0.70
CA TYR A 462 22.98 6.63 -0.62
C TYR A 462 24.14 6.49 -1.61
N ILE A 463 24.20 7.31 -2.66
CA ILE A 463 25.19 7.16 -3.76
C ILE A 463 26.63 7.49 -3.34
N ALA A 464 26.81 8.20 -2.21
CA ALA A 464 28.14 8.51 -1.68
C ALA A 464 28.89 7.26 -1.19
N THR A 465 28.15 6.26 -0.69
CA THR A 465 28.71 5.05 -0.06
C THR A 465 28.32 3.76 -0.78
N ASN A 466 27.42 3.84 -1.76
CA ASN A 466 26.91 2.69 -2.51
C ASN A 466 26.89 2.99 -4.00
N ASP A 467 27.04 1.94 -4.81
CA ASP A 467 26.96 2.04 -6.26
C ASP A 467 25.51 1.99 -6.75
N LEU A 468 25.27 2.61 -7.91
CA LEU A 468 24.00 2.52 -8.62
C LEU A 468 24.04 1.34 -9.61
N PHE A 469 22.89 0.74 -9.88
CA PHE A 469 22.77 -0.30 -10.89
C PHE A 469 21.46 -0.19 -11.68
N ILE A 470 21.49 -0.69 -12.91
CA ILE A 470 20.30 -1.04 -13.67
C ILE A 470 20.20 -2.57 -13.74
N ARG A 471 18.99 -3.09 -13.62
CA ARG A 471 18.67 -4.50 -13.76
C ARG A 471 17.67 -4.69 -14.88
N ILE A 472 17.92 -5.70 -15.69
CA ILE A 472 17.04 -6.11 -16.78
C ILE A 472 16.73 -7.59 -16.61
N ASP A 473 15.47 -7.89 -16.33
CA ASP A 473 14.96 -9.26 -16.20
C ASP A 473 14.20 -9.63 -17.48
N ASN A 474 14.82 -10.45 -18.33
CA ASN A 474 14.20 -10.92 -19.57
C ASN A 474 13.68 -12.36 -19.40
N VAL A 475 12.36 -12.52 -19.30
CA VAL A 475 11.71 -13.84 -19.21
C VAL A 475 11.16 -14.31 -20.55
N SER A 476 11.46 -13.59 -21.64
CA SER A 476 11.07 -14.07 -22.96
C SER A 476 11.73 -15.42 -23.23
N ASP A 477 10.99 -16.33 -23.87
CA ASP A 477 11.55 -17.59 -24.36
C ASP A 477 12.38 -17.43 -25.63
N SER A 478 12.21 -16.31 -26.35
CA SER A 478 12.75 -16.14 -27.71
C SER A 478 13.39 -14.78 -28.00
N TYR A 479 13.02 -13.73 -27.28
CA TYR A 479 13.52 -12.38 -27.53
C TYR A 479 14.72 -12.04 -26.65
N VAL A 480 15.60 -11.20 -27.17
CA VAL A 480 16.78 -10.67 -26.48
C VAL A 480 16.49 -9.21 -26.15
N ALA A 481 16.78 -8.80 -24.91
CA ALA A 481 16.75 -7.38 -24.56
C ALA A 481 18.13 -6.77 -24.84
N THR A 482 18.14 -5.52 -25.32
CA THR A 482 19.40 -4.81 -25.62
C THR A 482 19.41 -3.49 -24.89
N LEU A 483 20.37 -3.30 -23.98
CA LEU A 483 20.65 -2.00 -23.37
C LEU A 483 21.60 -1.23 -24.28
N LYS A 484 21.11 -0.19 -24.94
CA LYS A 484 21.87 0.69 -25.83
C LYS A 484 22.57 1.82 -25.09
N GLU A 485 21.96 2.33 -24.02
CA GLU A 485 22.47 3.46 -23.25
C GLU A 485 22.11 3.28 -21.77
N PHE A 486 23.02 3.65 -20.86
CA PHE A 486 22.74 3.79 -19.43
C PHE A 486 23.70 4.82 -18.81
N SER A 487 23.14 5.85 -18.20
CA SER A 487 23.89 6.90 -17.49
C SER A 487 23.06 7.49 -16.36
N ILE A 488 23.75 8.17 -15.44
CA ILE A 488 23.16 8.93 -14.33
C ILE A 488 23.53 10.40 -14.51
N GLU A 489 22.54 11.27 -14.50
CA GLU A 489 22.71 12.72 -14.62
C GLU A 489 22.52 13.39 -13.26
N LEU A 490 23.50 14.18 -12.82
CA LEU A 490 23.45 15.00 -11.60
C LEU A 490 23.02 16.42 -11.96
N HIS A 491 22.01 16.95 -11.26
CA HIS A 491 21.43 18.25 -11.54
C HIS A 491 21.40 19.13 -10.30
N ALA A 492 22.02 20.33 -10.39
CA ALA A 492 21.86 21.36 -9.37
C ALA A 492 20.50 22.06 -9.47
N GLU A 493 20.04 22.27 -10.70
CA GLU A 493 18.72 22.76 -11.05
C GLU A 493 18.31 22.08 -12.36
N TYR A 494 17.34 21.18 -12.29
CA TYR A 494 16.87 20.47 -13.47
C TYR A 494 15.89 21.33 -14.26
N THR A 495 16.12 21.45 -15.57
CA THR A 495 15.36 22.33 -16.47
C THR A 495 14.64 21.57 -17.58
N GLY A 496 14.66 20.23 -17.55
CA GLY A 496 14.20 19.38 -18.66
C GLY A 496 15.30 19.04 -19.67
N GLU A 497 16.49 19.64 -19.54
CA GLU A 497 17.64 19.41 -20.43
C GLU A 497 18.75 18.64 -19.70
N PRO A 498 19.63 17.91 -20.43
CA PRO A 498 20.79 17.24 -19.83
C PRO A 498 21.80 18.26 -19.25
N PRO A 499 22.68 17.85 -18.32
CA PRO A 499 23.72 18.74 -17.80
C PRO A 499 24.67 19.22 -18.91
N ASP A 500 25.01 20.50 -18.90
CA ASP A 500 25.95 21.10 -19.87
C ASP A 500 27.38 20.53 -19.76
N ASP A 501 27.76 20.06 -18.56
CA ASP A 501 29.08 19.55 -18.25
C ASP A 501 29.04 18.02 -18.07
N SER A 502 29.88 17.34 -18.86
CA SER A 502 29.98 15.89 -18.88
C SER A 502 30.43 15.30 -17.55
N ASP A 503 31.09 16.07 -16.68
CA ASP A 503 31.50 15.62 -15.34
C ASP A 503 30.28 15.32 -14.43
N PHE A 504 29.08 15.77 -14.81
CA PHE A 504 27.82 15.46 -14.12
C PHE A 504 27.03 14.31 -14.76
N ILE A 505 27.61 13.64 -15.76
CA ILE A 505 27.03 12.47 -16.40
C ILE A 505 27.92 11.26 -16.06
N LEU A 506 27.43 10.42 -15.15
CA LEU A 506 28.12 9.20 -14.73
C LEU A 506 27.71 8.05 -15.66
N SER A 507 28.68 7.35 -16.23
CA SER A 507 28.45 6.34 -17.26
C SER A 507 28.84 4.94 -16.81
N PHE A 508 28.32 3.96 -17.53
CA PHE A 508 28.73 2.57 -17.41
C PHE A 508 30.10 2.32 -18.08
N ASP A 509 31.02 1.66 -17.35
CA ASP A 509 32.40 1.46 -17.80
C ASP A 509 32.57 0.42 -18.92
N GLN A 510 31.58 -0.46 -19.16
CA GLN A 510 31.67 -1.49 -20.20
C GLN A 510 31.07 -1.00 -21.53
N PRO A 511 31.53 -1.54 -22.68
CA PRO A 511 30.98 -1.15 -23.98
C PRO A 511 29.49 -1.52 -24.09
N LEU A 512 28.67 -0.55 -24.50
CA LEU A 512 27.30 -0.74 -24.96
C LEU A 512 27.27 -0.88 -26.49
N PRO A 513 26.28 -1.60 -27.08
CA PRO A 513 25.12 -2.19 -26.42
C PRO A 513 25.43 -3.49 -25.66
N ALA A 514 24.73 -3.71 -24.54
CA ALA A 514 24.76 -4.96 -23.78
C ALA A 514 23.50 -5.79 -24.06
N SER A 515 23.67 -7.10 -24.29
CA SER A 515 22.56 -8.02 -24.59
C SER A 515 22.18 -8.87 -23.39
N VAL A 516 20.88 -8.99 -23.14
CA VAL A 516 20.28 -9.80 -22.09
C VAL A 516 19.49 -10.92 -22.75
N SER A 517 20.00 -12.15 -22.63
CA SER A 517 19.43 -13.30 -23.33
C SER A 517 18.02 -13.66 -22.82
N ALA A 518 17.28 -14.39 -23.63
CA ALA A 518 16.02 -15.02 -23.24
C ALA A 518 16.17 -15.82 -21.92
N ASN A 519 15.21 -15.69 -21.01
CA ASN A 519 15.19 -16.33 -19.68
C ASN A 519 16.44 -16.05 -18.82
N THR A 520 17.00 -14.84 -18.91
CA THR A 520 18.14 -14.42 -18.10
C THR A 520 17.93 -13.05 -17.47
N GLN A 521 18.73 -12.76 -16.45
CA GLN A 521 18.79 -11.48 -15.77
C GLN A 521 20.21 -10.95 -15.90
N GLU A 522 20.33 -9.66 -16.18
CA GLU A 522 21.61 -8.95 -16.20
C GLU A 522 21.54 -7.71 -15.31
N VAL A 523 22.65 -7.43 -14.62
CA VAL A 523 22.81 -6.26 -13.75
C VAL A 523 24.06 -5.50 -14.19
N LEU A 524 23.91 -4.20 -14.40
CA LEU A 524 24.99 -3.33 -14.82
C LEU A 524 25.12 -2.18 -13.82
N THR A 525 26.33 -1.98 -13.30
CA THR A 525 26.61 -1.08 -12.17
C THR A 525 27.41 0.14 -12.63
N ILE A 526 27.02 1.32 -12.15
CA ILE A 526 27.78 2.57 -12.26
C ILE A 526 28.44 2.83 -10.89
N PRO A 527 29.78 2.81 -10.81
CA PRO A 527 30.48 3.04 -9.54
C PRO A 527 30.29 4.48 -9.04
N THR A 528 29.66 4.64 -7.87
CA THR A 528 29.47 5.94 -7.21
C THR A 528 30.10 5.97 -5.81
N ALA A 529 30.22 4.82 -5.15
CA ALA A 529 30.75 4.69 -3.80
C ALA A 529 32.19 5.22 -3.68
N GLY A 530 32.37 6.34 -2.97
CA GLY A 530 33.66 6.99 -2.78
C GLY A 530 34.30 7.54 -4.06
N LYS A 531 33.51 7.71 -5.13
CA LYS A 531 33.98 8.22 -6.44
C LYS A 531 33.56 9.65 -6.74
N LEU A 532 32.51 10.13 -6.07
CA LEU A 532 31.98 11.47 -6.27
C LEU A 532 32.79 12.52 -5.51
N ASP A 533 33.05 13.65 -6.16
CA ASP A 533 33.69 14.80 -5.52
C ASP A 533 32.72 15.58 -4.60
N PRO A 534 33.22 16.48 -3.74
CA PRO A 534 32.36 17.23 -2.82
C PRO A 534 31.31 18.11 -3.51
N TYR A 535 31.55 18.59 -4.72
CA TYR A 535 30.60 19.40 -5.48
C TYR A 535 29.50 18.54 -6.08
N GLN A 536 29.85 17.40 -6.68
CA GLN A 536 28.89 16.39 -7.16
C GLN A 536 27.96 15.91 -6.03
N LEU A 537 28.51 15.64 -4.84
CA LEU A 537 27.72 15.29 -3.66
C LEU A 537 26.83 16.43 -3.15
N ALA A 538 27.30 17.67 -3.28
CA ALA A 538 26.56 18.85 -2.85
C ALA A 538 25.38 19.20 -3.77
N ILE A 539 25.43 18.82 -5.05
CA ILE A 539 24.31 18.99 -5.97
C ILE A 539 23.35 17.79 -5.94
N SER A 540 23.83 16.59 -5.60
CA SER A 540 23.01 15.41 -5.37
C SER A 540 22.39 15.42 -3.97
N GLN A 541 21.61 16.45 -3.64
CA GLN A 541 20.87 16.51 -2.38
C GLN A 541 19.48 15.89 -2.55
N PRO A 542 18.95 15.21 -1.50
CA PRO A 542 17.60 14.70 -1.54
C PRO A 542 16.62 15.87 -1.68
N ASN A 543 15.86 15.88 -2.76
CA ASN A 543 14.68 16.73 -2.90
C ASN A 543 13.53 15.94 -3.55
N SER A 544 13.16 14.84 -2.89
CA SER A 544 11.93 14.13 -3.22
C SER A 544 10.74 14.81 -2.52
N ARG A 545 9.55 14.77 -3.13
CA ARG A 545 8.26 15.16 -2.52
C ARG A 545 7.90 14.41 -1.21
N SER A 546 8.77 13.52 -0.72
CA SER A 546 8.53 12.68 0.45
C SER A 546 9.64 12.89 1.48
N VAL A 547 9.53 13.98 2.22
CA VAL A 547 10.19 14.09 3.53
C VAL A 547 9.09 13.97 4.57
N ILE A 548 9.15 12.95 5.42
CA ILE A 548 8.33 12.90 6.64
C ILE A 548 8.84 14.03 7.54
N ALA A 549 8.24 15.22 7.42
CA ALA A 549 8.43 16.25 8.41
C ALA A 549 7.66 15.86 9.68
N PRO A 550 8.23 16.06 10.89
CA PRO A 550 7.45 16.02 12.12
C PRO A 550 6.25 16.97 11.99
N GLY A 551 5.02 16.43 12.04
CA GLY A 551 3.80 17.19 11.76
C GLY A 551 3.20 17.00 10.35
N SER A 552 3.50 15.90 9.65
CA SER A 552 2.76 15.49 8.43
C SER A 552 1.25 15.57 8.68
N LEU A 553 0.54 16.31 7.83
CA LEU A 553 -0.92 16.50 7.92
C LEU A 553 -1.70 15.23 7.60
N PHE A 554 -1.07 14.25 6.96
CA PHE A 554 -1.71 13.04 6.47
C PHE A 554 -1.19 11.82 7.22
N GLU A 555 -2.10 11.10 7.86
CA GLU A 555 -1.84 9.81 8.49
C GLU A 555 -2.48 8.72 7.63
N THR A 556 -1.63 7.94 6.94
CA THR A 556 -2.05 6.89 6.01
C THR A 556 -1.61 5.52 6.51
N GLY A 557 -2.35 4.47 6.16
CA GLY A 557 -1.96 3.08 6.41
C GLY A 557 -2.51 2.14 5.34
N PRO A 558 -2.08 0.86 5.34
CA PRO A 558 -2.58 -0.12 4.38
C PRO A 558 -4.09 -0.33 4.52
N LEU A 559 -4.77 -0.70 3.45
CA LEU A 559 -6.18 -1.11 3.55
C LEU A 559 -6.36 -2.29 4.52
N SER A 560 -7.51 -2.34 5.18
CA SER A 560 -7.92 -3.55 5.91
C SER A 560 -8.31 -4.66 4.93
N GLU A 561 -8.25 -5.92 5.36
CA GLU A 561 -8.80 -7.03 4.54
C GLU A 561 -10.30 -6.83 4.25
N GLN A 562 -11.03 -6.18 5.17
CA GLN A 562 -12.43 -5.83 4.95
C GLN A 562 -12.58 -4.86 3.78
N ASP A 563 -11.82 -3.75 3.75
CA ASP A 563 -11.87 -2.79 2.65
C ASP A 563 -11.53 -3.45 1.31
N ILE A 564 -10.52 -4.33 1.30
CA ILE A 564 -10.11 -5.07 0.10
C ILE A 564 -11.26 -5.97 -0.38
N GLN A 565 -11.84 -6.79 0.51
CA GLN A 565 -12.93 -7.68 0.15
C GLN A 565 -14.21 -6.93 -0.21
N GLN A 566 -14.45 -5.78 0.40
CA GLN A 566 -15.58 -4.91 0.10
C GLN A 566 -15.47 -4.37 -1.33
N ILE A 567 -14.33 -3.76 -1.68
CA ILE A 567 -14.08 -3.24 -3.04
C ILE A 567 -14.13 -4.38 -4.09
N LEU A 568 -13.51 -5.53 -3.80
CA LEU A 568 -13.51 -6.69 -4.70
C LEU A 568 -14.89 -7.34 -4.83
N GLY A 569 -15.64 -7.39 -3.74
CA GLY A 569 -16.96 -8.00 -3.64
C GLY A 569 -18.00 -7.24 -4.48
N TYR A 570 -17.94 -5.91 -4.46
CA TYR A 570 -18.75 -5.06 -5.33
C TYR A 570 -18.42 -5.30 -6.79
N GLN A 571 -17.14 -5.38 -7.13
CA GLN A 571 -16.70 -5.28 -8.52
C GLN A 571 -16.69 -6.62 -9.28
N GLN A 572 -17.28 -7.70 -8.71
CA GLN A 572 -17.44 -9.07 -9.26
C GLN A 572 -16.61 -9.22 -10.52
N PRO A 573 -15.30 -9.51 -10.39
CA PRO A 573 -14.40 -9.27 -11.48
C PRO A 573 -14.91 -10.13 -12.63
N LYS A 574 -15.19 -9.51 -13.80
CA LYS A 574 -15.45 -10.21 -15.06
C LYS A 574 -14.15 -10.92 -15.50
N ILE A 575 -13.69 -11.82 -14.65
CA ILE A 575 -12.72 -12.86 -14.89
C ILE A 575 -13.46 -13.81 -15.81
N SER A 576 -13.29 -13.63 -17.12
CA SER A 576 -13.35 -14.83 -17.94
C SER A 576 -12.28 -15.79 -17.39
N LEU A 577 -12.67 -17.04 -17.19
CA LEU A 577 -11.92 -18.18 -16.65
C LEU A 577 -10.65 -18.56 -17.47
N ALA A 578 -9.87 -17.57 -17.88
CA ALA A 578 -8.60 -17.70 -18.58
C ALA A 578 -7.70 -16.44 -18.50
N GLY A 579 -7.89 -15.57 -17.48
CA GLY A 579 -6.97 -14.49 -17.08
C GLY A 579 -6.11 -13.92 -18.21
N SER A 580 -6.66 -13.24 -19.21
CA SER A 580 -5.82 -12.66 -20.28
C SER A 580 -6.40 -11.46 -21.02
N SER A 581 -7.58 -10.96 -20.66
CA SER A 581 -8.07 -9.69 -21.20
C SER A 581 -9.04 -9.01 -20.24
N ARG A 582 -8.63 -7.84 -19.73
CA ARG A 582 -9.55 -6.83 -19.18
C ARG A 582 -9.84 -5.88 -20.34
N SER A 583 -11.02 -6.00 -20.94
CA SER A 583 -11.54 -4.98 -21.85
C SER A 583 -12.86 -4.49 -21.28
N SER A 584 -13.03 -3.18 -21.09
CA SER A 584 -14.37 -2.63 -21.23
C SER A 584 -14.74 -2.89 -22.69
N ALA A 585 -15.75 -3.72 -22.96
CA ALA A 585 -16.33 -3.72 -24.29
C ALA A 585 -16.70 -2.26 -24.55
N LEU A 586 -16.06 -1.62 -25.54
CA LEU A 586 -16.58 -0.39 -26.12
C LEU A 586 -17.97 -0.78 -26.62
N VAL A 587 -18.99 -0.50 -25.81
CA VAL A 587 -20.36 -0.73 -26.26
C VAL A 587 -20.56 0.31 -27.34
N SER A 588 -21.04 -0.13 -28.51
CA SER A 588 -21.21 0.67 -29.73
C SER A 588 -22.22 1.82 -29.61
N ASP A 589 -22.57 2.21 -28.38
CA ASP A 589 -23.60 3.16 -28.02
C ASP A 589 -23.08 4.42 -27.33
N GLY A 590 -21.75 4.56 -27.17
CA GLY A 590 -21.06 5.83 -26.91
C GLY A 590 -20.81 6.22 -25.45
N TYR A 591 -21.12 5.37 -24.47
CA TYR A 591 -21.09 5.72 -23.03
C TYR A 591 -20.19 4.82 -22.15
N THR A 592 -19.08 4.31 -22.68
CA THR A 592 -18.09 3.58 -21.86
C THR A 592 -16.80 4.38 -21.71
N GLY A 593 -16.48 4.80 -20.47
CA GLY A 593 -15.37 5.68 -20.12
C GLY A 593 -13.98 5.05 -20.18
N GLY A 594 -13.90 3.72 -20.10
CA GLY A 594 -12.65 2.97 -20.04
C GLY A 594 -12.08 2.78 -18.63
N LEU A 595 -12.87 3.02 -17.58
CA LEU A 595 -12.45 2.69 -16.21
C LEU A 595 -12.44 1.17 -16.03
N LEU A 596 -11.32 0.64 -15.53
CA LEU A 596 -11.18 -0.74 -15.08
C LEU A 596 -11.14 -0.78 -13.53
N PRO A 597 -11.83 -1.72 -12.88
CA PRO A 597 -11.73 -1.92 -11.43
C PRO A 597 -10.31 -2.37 -11.03
N PRO A 598 -9.81 -1.98 -9.85
CA PRO A 598 -8.51 -2.46 -9.35
C PRO A 598 -8.48 -3.99 -9.15
N THR A 599 -7.29 -4.57 -9.20
CA THR A 599 -6.98 -5.93 -8.73
C THR A 599 -6.79 -5.93 -7.22
N GLU A 600 -6.86 -7.12 -6.63
CA GLU A 600 -6.42 -7.34 -5.26
C GLU A 600 -4.96 -6.91 -5.04
N SER A 601 -4.06 -7.20 -6.00
CA SER A 601 -2.66 -6.79 -5.93
C SER A 601 -2.52 -5.27 -5.87
N GLU A 602 -3.24 -4.53 -6.73
CA GLU A 602 -3.25 -3.07 -6.70
C GLU A 602 -3.83 -2.52 -5.38
N LEU A 603 -4.90 -3.11 -4.86
CA LEU A 603 -5.47 -2.70 -3.57
C LEU A 603 -4.49 -2.92 -2.41
N ARG A 604 -3.71 -4.01 -2.44
CA ARG A 604 -2.70 -4.29 -1.41
C ARG A 604 -1.54 -3.28 -1.39
N GLU A 605 -1.32 -2.58 -2.51
CA GLU A 605 -0.33 -1.51 -2.66
C GLU A 605 -0.94 -0.11 -2.48
N MET A 606 -2.25 0.00 -2.25
CA MET A 606 -2.91 1.26 -1.93
C MET A 606 -2.90 1.53 -0.43
N VAL A 607 -3.12 2.79 -0.08
CA VAL A 607 -3.28 3.23 1.32
C VAL A 607 -4.64 3.87 1.54
N THR A 608 -5.13 3.83 2.78
CA THR A 608 -6.27 4.57 3.25
C THR A 608 -5.84 5.59 4.31
N LEU A 609 -6.62 6.66 4.51
CA LEU A 609 -6.39 7.62 5.59
C LEU A 609 -6.86 7.00 6.92
N ARG A 610 -6.00 7.03 7.94
CA ARG A 610 -6.23 6.42 9.26
C ARG A 610 -6.93 7.36 10.23
N SER A 611 -6.67 8.66 10.15
CA SER A 611 -7.21 9.65 11.08
C SER A 611 -7.78 10.87 10.37
N VAL A 612 -8.65 11.58 11.11
CA VAL A 612 -9.31 12.82 10.68
C VAL A 612 -8.62 14.02 11.31
N ASN A 613 -7.34 13.88 11.69
CA ASN A 613 -6.51 15.00 12.14
C ASN A 613 -6.70 16.12 11.12
N PRO A 614 -7.16 17.31 11.53
CA PRO A 614 -7.66 18.30 10.60
C PRO A 614 -6.55 18.73 9.64
N ILE A 615 -6.59 18.19 8.42
CA ILE A 615 -5.71 18.60 7.31
C ILE A 615 -5.96 20.07 7.03
N TYR A 616 -7.24 20.47 7.12
CA TYR A 616 -7.67 21.85 7.06
C TYR A 616 -7.69 22.50 8.45
N SER A 617 -6.90 23.56 8.65
CA SER A 617 -6.88 24.28 9.92
C SER A 617 -8.15 25.11 10.13
N GLY A 618 -9.02 24.70 11.05
CA GLY A 618 -10.21 25.45 11.46
C GLY A 618 -11.53 24.75 11.13
N SER A 619 -12.63 25.48 11.22
CA SER A 619 -13.94 24.95 10.80
C SER A 619 -13.99 24.81 9.29
N LEU A 620 -14.45 23.66 8.80
CA LEU A 620 -14.63 23.42 7.37
C LEU A 620 -15.54 24.49 6.75
N PRO A 621 -15.16 25.06 5.59
CA PRO A 621 -16.04 25.93 4.83
C PRO A 621 -17.33 25.20 4.46
N SER A 622 -18.46 25.90 4.42
CA SER A 622 -19.73 25.31 3.95
C SER A 622 -19.80 25.21 2.43
N VAL A 623 -18.88 25.84 1.70
CA VAL A 623 -18.75 25.80 0.25
C VAL A 623 -17.27 25.71 -0.11
N VAL A 624 -16.93 24.73 -0.95
CA VAL A 624 -15.63 24.60 -1.60
C VAL A 624 -15.88 24.33 -3.09
N ASP A 625 -15.24 25.11 -3.96
CA ASP A 625 -15.28 24.90 -5.41
C ASP A 625 -13.86 25.12 -5.96
N LEU A 626 -13.17 24.02 -6.25
CA LEU A 626 -11.82 24.05 -6.80
C LEU A 626 -11.83 24.30 -8.32
N SER A 627 -12.93 23.98 -9.03
CA SER A 627 -13.04 24.23 -10.47
C SER A 627 -13.22 25.71 -10.80
N ALA A 628 -13.73 26.50 -9.85
CA ALA A 628 -13.80 27.96 -9.96
C ALA A 628 -12.46 28.69 -9.70
N THR A 629 -11.39 27.98 -9.32
CA THR A 629 -10.08 28.61 -9.06
C THR A 629 -9.32 28.86 -10.35
N GLN A 630 -8.35 29.78 -10.31
CA GLN A 630 -7.47 30.05 -11.46
C GLN A 630 -6.57 28.87 -11.85
N TYR A 631 -6.49 27.82 -11.05
CA TYR A 631 -5.60 26.68 -11.27
C TYR A 631 -6.27 25.51 -12.00
N PHE A 632 -7.60 25.53 -12.14
CA PHE A 632 -8.32 24.42 -12.74
C PHE A 632 -8.34 24.54 -14.27
N PRO A 633 -8.05 23.45 -15.02
CA PRO A 633 -8.08 23.48 -16.48
C PRO A 633 -9.52 23.52 -17.02
N PRO A 634 -9.73 23.90 -18.29
CA PRO A 634 -11.07 23.96 -18.86
C PRO A 634 -11.69 22.56 -18.93
N ILE A 635 -13.03 22.47 -18.85
CA ILE A 635 -13.77 21.21 -18.94
C ILE A 635 -13.46 20.53 -20.28
N ALA A 636 -13.01 19.28 -20.19
CA ALA A 636 -12.45 18.54 -21.30
C ALA A 636 -13.30 17.37 -21.74
N ASN A 637 -13.08 16.96 -22.98
CA ASN A 637 -13.74 15.82 -23.60
C ASN A 637 -12.69 14.76 -23.98
N GLN A 638 -12.87 13.53 -23.51
CA GLN A 638 -11.98 12.41 -23.81
C GLN A 638 -12.21 11.76 -25.19
N GLY A 639 -13.34 12.07 -25.83
CA GLY A 639 -13.81 11.39 -27.05
C GLY A 639 -14.12 9.91 -26.79
N GLN A 640 -13.78 9.05 -27.74
CA GLN A 640 -14.09 7.61 -27.69
C GLN A 640 -12.91 6.71 -27.29
N LYS A 641 -11.78 7.29 -26.86
CA LYS A 641 -10.55 6.53 -26.55
C LYS A 641 -10.68 5.59 -25.34
N GLY A 642 -11.62 5.87 -24.43
CA GLY A 642 -11.72 5.14 -23.16
C GLY A 642 -10.59 5.51 -22.18
N SER A 643 -10.28 6.80 -22.05
CA SER A 643 -9.19 7.37 -21.25
C SER A 643 -9.68 8.18 -20.04
N CYS A 644 -10.91 7.94 -19.56
CA CYS A 644 -11.54 8.72 -18.47
C CYS A 644 -10.67 8.83 -17.22
N THR A 645 -9.97 7.76 -16.86
CA THR A 645 -9.04 7.68 -15.72
C THR A 645 -7.86 8.63 -15.87
N ALA A 646 -7.30 8.74 -17.08
CA ALA A 646 -6.23 9.67 -17.42
C ALA A 646 -6.72 11.12 -17.48
N PHE A 647 -7.96 11.37 -17.92
CA PHE A 647 -8.54 12.71 -17.82
C PHE A 647 -8.75 13.12 -16.36
N SER A 648 -9.32 12.24 -15.53
CA SER A 648 -9.50 12.54 -14.11
C SER A 648 -8.19 12.80 -13.38
N ASN A 649 -7.18 11.94 -13.57
CA ASN A 649 -5.93 12.02 -12.79
C ASN A 649 -4.89 12.94 -13.41
N SER A 650 -4.61 12.81 -14.70
CA SER A 650 -3.55 13.58 -15.37
C SER A 650 -4.08 14.94 -15.78
N TYR A 651 -5.18 15.00 -16.54
CA TYR A 651 -5.69 16.28 -17.03
C TYR A 651 -6.25 17.16 -15.91
N TYR A 652 -7.16 16.67 -15.06
CA TYR A 652 -7.76 17.51 -14.02
C TYR A 652 -6.88 17.61 -12.76
N ILE A 653 -6.62 16.49 -12.08
CA ILE A 653 -5.96 16.51 -10.76
C ILE A 653 -4.50 16.96 -10.87
N GLN A 654 -3.70 16.35 -11.77
CA GLN A 654 -2.28 16.69 -11.88
C GLN A 654 -2.08 18.12 -12.39
N THR A 655 -2.79 18.53 -13.44
CA THR A 655 -2.73 19.93 -13.91
C THR A 655 -3.09 20.91 -12.79
N TYR A 656 -4.16 20.67 -12.04
CA TYR A 656 -4.54 21.54 -10.93
C TYR A 656 -3.45 21.60 -9.85
N ASN A 657 -2.87 20.44 -9.49
CA ASN A 657 -1.79 20.36 -8.52
C ASN A 657 -0.53 21.14 -8.96
N GLU A 658 -0.07 20.92 -10.18
CA GLU A 658 1.10 21.60 -10.76
C GLU A 658 0.82 23.09 -10.95
N ALA A 659 -0.37 23.46 -11.42
CA ALA A 659 -0.76 24.86 -11.56
C ALA A 659 -0.78 25.59 -10.23
N ARG A 660 -1.27 24.96 -9.16
CA ARG A 660 -1.23 25.52 -7.81
C ARG A 660 0.20 25.66 -7.29
N GLU A 661 1.03 24.63 -7.48
CA GLU A 661 2.43 24.64 -7.02
C GLU A 661 3.27 25.71 -7.72
N HIS A 662 3.11 25.85 -9.03
CA HIS A 662 3.88 26.79 -9.83
C HIS A 662 3.20 28.17 -9.98
N GLY A 663 1.97 28.34 -9.47
CA GLY A 663 1.19 29.56 -9.60
C GLY A 663 0.75 29.85 -11.05
N TRP A 664 0.51 28.82 -11.85
CA TRP A 664 0.03 28.96 -13.22
C TRP A 664 -1.44 29.38 -13.26
N ASP A 665 -1.71 30.52 -13.89
CA ASP A 665 -3.08 30.99 -14.13
C ASP A 665 -3.62 30.37 -15.42
N LEU A 666 -4.65 29.52 -15.28
CA LEU A 666 -5.39 28.84 -16.34
C LEU A 666 -6.79 29.46 -16.56
N SER A 667 -7.14 30.55 -15.88
CA SER A 667 -8.49 31.16 -15.96
C SER A 667 -8.89 31.61 -17.38
N GLY A 668 -7.92 31.87 -18.26
CA GLY A 668 -8.14 32.18 -19.67
C GLY A 668 -8.05 31.00 -20.63
N ALA A 669 -7.77 29.79 -20.14
CA ALA A 669 -7.76 28.58 -20.96
C ALA A 669 -9.20 28.16 -21.31
N GLN A 670 -9.43 27.74 -22.55
CA GLN A 670 -10.72 27.27 -23.02
C GLN A 670 -10.55 25.92 -23.74
N TRP A 671 -11.64 25.15 -23.82
CA TRP A 671 -11.67 23.93 -24.63
C TRP A 671 -12.08 24.28 -26.06
N GLU A 672 -11.19 24.04 -27.02
CA GLU A 672 -11.40 24.30 -28.43
C GLU A 672 -11.82 23.01 -29.14
N SER A 673 -13.07 22.96 -29.62
CA SER A 673 -13.57 21.87 -30.45
C SER A 673 -13.26 22.11 -31.93
N PHE A 674 -13.16 21.04 -32.71
CA PHE A 674 -13.01 21.16 -34.16
C PHE A 674 -14.30 21.72 -34.79
N GLU A 675 -14.19 22.43 -35.94
CA GLU A 675 -15.32 23.09 -36.64
C GLU A 675 -16.51 22.16 -36.97
N TYR A 676 -16.34 20.85 -36.87
CA TYR A 676 -17.40 19.85 -37.04
C TYR A 676 -17.62 19.09 -35.72
N PRO A 677 -18.86 19.00 -35.21
CA PRO A 677 -19.21 18.23 -34.02
C PRO A 677 -19.13 16.73 -34.35
N ASP A 678 -17.92 16.21 -34.34
CA ASP A 678 -17.64 14.79 -34.50
C ASP A 678 -17.09 14.28 -33.17
N THR A 679 -17.85 13.40 -32.52
CA THR A 679 -17.53 12.84 -31.20
C THR A 679 -16.23 12.01 -31.19
N ARG A 680 -15.64 11.74 -32.37
CA ARG A 680 -14.32 11.13 -32.53
C ARG A 680 -13.18 12.13 -32.35
N TYR A 681 -13.45 13.43 -32.42
CA TYR A 681 -12.48 14.50 -32.34
C TYR A 681 -12.74 15.32 -31.07
N PRO A 682 -12.08 14.99 -29.95
CA PRO A 682 -12.42 15.52 -28.63
C PRO A 682 -12.16 17.02 -28.49
N GLY A 683 -11.33 17.62 -29.34
CA GLY A 683 -10.84 18.99 -29.17
C GLY A 683 -9.52 19.03 -28.40
N TYR A 684 -9.10 20.23 -28.00
CA TYR A 684 -7.86 20.47 -27.25
C TYR A 684 -7.97 21.76 -26.44
N PRO A 685 -7.19 21.93 -25.35
CA PRO A 685 -7.14 23.20 -24.66
C PRO A 685 -6.41 24.25 -25.50
N THR A 686 -6.80 25.52 -25.37
CA THR A 686 -6.19 26.65 -26.09
C THR A 686 -4.67 26.60 -26.08
N VAL A 687 -4.05 26.74 -27.26
CA VAL A 687 -2.61 26.52 -27.50
C VAL A 687 -1.68 27.28 -26.54
N ALA A 688 -2.08 28.48 -26.10
CA ALA A 688 -1.28 29.31 -25.19
C ALA A 688 -1.08 28.71 -23.78
N TYR A 689 -1.86 27.69 -23.41
CA TYR A 689 -1.83 27.04 -22.09
C TYR A 689 -1.40 25.58 -22.14
N GLN A 690 -1.17 25.01 -23.33
CA GLN A 690 -0.80 23.59 -23.48
C GLN A 690 0.53 23.22 -22.81
N ASP A 691 1.40 24.19 -22.54
CA ASP A 691 2.66 24.04 -21.79
C ASP A 691 2.46 23.97 -20.27
N LYS A 692 1.22 24.09 -19.78
CA LYS A 692 0.85 24.08 -18.35
C LYS A 692 -0.24 23.07 -18.01
N ILE A 693 -0.74 22.35 -19.03
CA ILE A 693 -1.79 21.35 -18.89
C ILE A 693 -1.17 19.99 -19.12
N MET A 694 -1.38 19.04 -18.21
CA MET A 694 -0.79 17.71 -18.30
C MET A 694 -1.50 16.84 -19.35
N SER A 695 -0.72 16.02 -20.06
CA SER A 695 -1.22 15.15 -21.12
C SER A 695 -1.86 13.86 -20.57
N PRO A 696 -3.14 13.57 -20.87
CA PRO A 696 -3.72 12.25 -20.63
C PRO A 696 -2.92 11.14 -21.32
N ASP A 697 -2.50 11.37 -22.57
CA ASP A 697 -1.87 10.35 -23.41
C ASP A 697 -0.52 9.89 -22.87
N PHE A 698 0.26 10.79 -22.25
CA PHE A 698 1.51 10.40 -21.62
C PHE A 698 1.30 9.27 -20.60
N THR A 699 0.36 9.47 -19.68
CA THR A 699 0.06 8.46 -18.66
C THR A 699 -0.72 7.27 -19.20
N TYR A 700 -1.68 7.53 -20.11
CA TYR A 700 -2.56 6.52 -20.65
C TYR A 700 -1.81 5.51 -21.52
N HIS A 701 -0.87 5.92 -22.36
CA HIS A 701 -0.11 4.99 -23.21
C HIS A 701 0.85 4.08 -22.42
N GLN A 702 1.17 4.49 -21.19
CA GLN A 702 2.02 3.74 -20.27
C GLN A 702 1.22 2.84 -19.32
N ALA A 703 0.01 3.25 -18.93
CA ALA A 703 -0.86 2.48 -18.04
C ALA A 703 -1.88 1.59 -18.78
N SER A 704 -2.25 1.92 -20.02
CA SER A 704 -3.16 1.11 -20.82
C SER A 704 -2.40 -0.05 -21.47
N ASN A 705 -3.03 -1.22 -21.45
CA ASN A 705 -2.47 -2.43 -22.02
C ASN A 705 -2.87 -2.56 -23.48
N GLY A 706 -2.59 -1.59 -24.36
CA GLY A 706 -2.90 -1.69 -25.79
C GLY A 706 -4.38 -1.82 -26.18
N SER A 707 -5.28 -1.93 -25.20
CA SER A 707 -6.73 -1.98 -25.30
C SER A 707 -7.33 -0.77 -24.60
N PRO A 708 -8.55 -0.33 -24.97
CA PRO A 708 -9.24 0.73 -24.28
C PRO A 708 -9.42 0.43 -22.78
N GLY A 709 -8.87 1.32 -21.95
CA GLY A 709 -9.14 1.43 -20.52
C GLY A 709 -7.92 1.27 -19.61
N SER A 710 -8.03 1.76 -18.38
CA SER A 710 -7.02 1.59 -17.32
C SER A 710 -7.65 1.66 -15.93
N THR A 711 -6.89 1.27 -14.91
CA THR A 711 -7.27 1.46 -13.49
C THR A 711 -6.82 2.85 -13.01
N PHE A 712 -7.42 3.34 -11.92
CA PHE A 712 -6.93 4.54 -11.23
C PHE A 712 -5.49 4.34 -10.74
N TYR A 713 -5.23 3.18 -10.16
CA TYR A 713 -3.89 2.78 -9.70
C TYR A 713 -2.84 2.88 -10.78
N GLY A 714 -3.11 2.33 -11.97
CA GLY A 714 -2.16 2.32 -13.08
C GLY A 714 -1.74 3.73 -13.49
N ILE A 715 -2.71 4.66 -13.58
CA ILE A 715 -2.42 6.06 -13.92
C ILE A 715 -1.65 6.75 -12.79
N GLN A 716 -2.11 6.65 -11.56
CA GLN A 716 -1.45 7.27 -10.40
C GLN A 716 -0.04 6.71 -10.16
N SER A 717 0.18 5.42 -10.46
CA SER A 717 1.49 4.77 -10.43
C SER A 717 2.45 5.34 -11.48
N VAL A 718 1.98 5.63 -12.71
CA VAL A 718 2.81 6.30 -13.72
C VAL A 718 3.16 7.72 -13.28
N ILE A 719 2.18 8.50 -12.82
CA ILE A 719 2.42 9.86 -12.32
C ILE A 719 3.40 9.84 -11.13
N SER A 720 3.32 8.82 -10.27
CA SER A 720 4.18 8.73 -9.09
C SER A 720 5.60 8.23 -9.36
N ARG A 721 5.77 7.34 -10.34
CA ARG A 721 7.09 6.79 -10.68
C ARG A 721 7.81 7.60 -11.73
N ILE A 722 7.10 8.06 -12.75
CA ILE A 722 7.66 8.70 -13.95
C ILE A 722 7.29 10.19 -13.99
N GLY A 723 6.05 10.53 -13.63
CA GLY A 723 5.49 11.87 -13.74
C GLY A 723 4.54 12.01 -14.93
N SER A 724 4.32 13.25 -15.39
CA SER A 724 3.48 13.54 -16.55
C SER A 724 4.07 14.66 -17.39
N SER A 725 4.10 14.50 -18.71
CA SER A 725 4.47 15.61 -19.60
C SER A 725 3.27 16.52 -19.89
N THR A 726 3.55 17.71 -20.40
CA THR A 726 2.53 18.67 -20.80
C THR A 726 1.88 18.27 -22.12
N TRP A 727 0.68 18.77 -22.37
CA TRP A 727 -0.06 18.59 -23.62
C TRP A 727 0.76 19.10 -24.82
N LYS A 728 1.55 20.16 -24.64
CA LYS A 728 2.41 20.69 -25.70
C LYS A 728 3.48 19.68 -26.14
N THR A 729 4.10 18.98 -25.18
CA THR A 729 5.18 18.01 -25.44
C THR A 729 4.65 16.68 -25.92
N MET A 730 3.50 16.24 -25.37
CA MET A 730 2.79 15.04 -25.82
C MET A 730 1.30 15.33 -26.00
N PRO A 731 0.87 15.82 -27.18
CA PRO A 731 -0.53 16.13 -27.44
C PRO A 731 -1.43 14.91 -27.36
N TYR A 732 -2.69 15.14 -26.99
CA TYR A 732 -3.71 14.09 -27.02
C TYR A 732 -4.08 13.75 -28.47
N GLU A 733 -3.85 12.51 -28.87
CA GLU A 733 -4.16 12.05 -30.22
C GLU A 733 -5.61 11.57 -30.32
N ASN A 734 -6.21 11.71 -31.50
CA ASN A 734 -7.55 11.16 -31.74
C ASN A 734 -7.49 9.64 -31.83
N PHE A 735 -8.43 8.95 -31.18
CA PHE A 735 -8.58 7.51 -31.35
C PHE A 735 -9.07 7.20 -32.77
N PRO A 736 -8.43 6.29 -33.53
CA PRO A 736 -8.85 6.01 -34.90
C PRO A 736 -10.24 5.36 -34.95
N ASP A 737 -10.88 5.49 -36.11
CA ASP A 737 -12.18 4.87 -36.42
C ASP A 737 -12.17 3.35 -36.10
N GLU A 738 -13.23 2.85 -35.45
CA GLU A 738 -13.41 1.48 -34.93
C GLU A 738 -13.15 0.36 -35.95
N SER A 739 -13.10 0.68 -37.24
CA SER A 739 -12.80 -0.27 -38.33
C SER A 739 -11.37 -0.82 -38.35
N VAL A 740 -10.45 -0.34 -37.49
CA VAL A 740 -9.02 -0.75 -37.51
C VAL A 740 -8.40 -1.06 -36.14
N LEU A 741 -9.22 -1.45 -35.14
CA LEU A 741 -8.78 -1.79 -33.77
C LEU A 741 -7.61 -2.79 -33.70
N ASP A 742 -7.48 -3.71 -34.66
CA ASP A 742 -6.41 -4.71 -34.70
C ASP A 742 -5.00 -4.12 -35.02
N THR A 743 -4.86 -2.81 -35.24
CA THR A 743 -3.60 -2.18 -35.68
C THR A 743 -3.19 -0.88 -34.98
N TYR A 744 -4.02 -0.31 -34.09
CA TYR A 744 -3.66 0.95 -33.44
C TYR A 744 -2.60 0.73 -32.35
N THR A 745 -1.39 1.24 -32.60
CA THR A 745 -0.30 1.23 -31.63
C THR A 745 -0.24 2.61 -30.99
N TYR A 746 -0.48 2.69 -29.69
CA TYR A 746 -0.33 3.94 -28.94
C TYR A 746 1.12 4.45 -29.08
N PRO A 747 1.34 5.72 -29.48
CA PRO A 747 2.68 6.25 -29.61
C PRO A 747 3.34 6.37 -28.24
N TRP A 748 4.61 6.01 -28.19
CA TRP A 748 5.42 6.19 -26.99
C TRP A 748 5.77 7.66 -26.74
N PRO A 749 5.96 8.07 -25.47
CA PRO A 749 6.57 9.34 -25.17
C PRO A 749 7.99 9.42 -25.73
N SER A 750 8.35 10.59 -26.25
CA SER A 750 9.71 10.91 -26.65
C SER A 750 10.63 11.06 -25.42
N GLU A 751 11.95 11.09 -25.64
CA GLU A 751 12.90 11.43 -24.57
C GLU A 751 12.57 12.80 -23.96
N GLU A 752 12.18 13.79 -24.78
CA GLU A 752 11.75 15.11 -24.32
C GLU A 752 10.54 15.02 -23.38
N ALA A 753 9.54 14.18 -23.69
CA ALA A 753 8.40 13.95 -22.83
C ALA A 753 8.79 13.26 -21.51
N TYR A 754 9.70 12.28 -21.52
CA TYR A 754 10.21 11.66 -20.30
C TYR A 754 11.00 12.64 -19.44
N ARG A 755 11.80 13.50 -20.07
CA ARG A 755 12.55 14.56 -19.41
C ARG A 755 11.63 15.57 -18.74
N GLU A 756 10.59 16.02 -19.45
CA GLU A 756 9.61 16.94 -18.90
C GLU A 756 8.80 16.28 -17.78
N ALA A 757 8.39 15.03 -17.95
CA ALA A 757 7.62 14.30 -16.95
C ALA A 757 8.34 14.18 -15.60
N ALA A 758 9.66 14.01 -15.61
CA ALA A 758 10.46 13.98 -14.39
C ALA A 758 10.31 15.26 -13.54
N MET A 759 9.94 16.41 -14.12
CA MET A 759 9.66 17.65 -13.38
C MET A 759 8.31 17.63 -12.65
N TYR A 760 7.35 16.82 -13.10
CA TYR A 760 5.95 16.83 -12.65
C TYR A 760 5.54 15.46 -12.11
N ARG A 761 6.37 14.89 -11.24
CA ARG A 761 6.12 13.61 -10.56
C ARG A 761 5.36 13.83 -9.27
N SER A 762 4.32 13.05 -9.00
CA SER A 762 3.59 13.07 -7.72
C SER A 762 4.15 12.07 -6.71
N ARG A 763 3.89 12.24 -5.42
CA ARG A 763 4.25 11.22 -4.42
C ARG A 763 3.47 11.39 -3.12
N LEU A 764 2.92 10.28 -2.62
CA LEU A 764 2.22 10.26 -1.34
C LEU A 764 3.15 10.70 -0.18
N PRO A 765 2.68 11.59 0.72
CA PRO A 765 3.34 11.88 1.99
C PRO A 765 3.42 10.63 2.86
N GLY A 766 4.46 10.51 3.69
CA GLY A 766 4.56 9.38 4.63
C GLY A 766 5.09 8.07 4.04
N ALA A 767 5.00 7.87 2.72
CA ALA A 767 5.62 6.72 2.06
C ALA A 767 7.13 6.76 2.31
N ALA A 768 7.71 5.67 2.85
CA ALA A 768 9.16 5.56 2.93
C ALA A 768 9.76 5.78 1.53
N TYR A 769 11.04 6.19 1.45
CA TYR A 769 11.72 6.42 0.17
C TYR A 769 11.58 5.23 -0.82
N PHE A 770 11.25 4.04 -0.31
CA PHE A 770 11.19 2.78 -1.05
C PHE A 770 9.81 2.09 -1.03
N ASP A 771 8.78 2.74 -0.49
CA ASP A 771 7.44 2.19 -0.50
C ASP A 771 6.80 2.35 -1.89
N ASN A 772 6.13 1.29 -2.35
CA ASN A 772 5.42 1.25 -3.64
C ASN A 772 3.99 1.79 -3.57
N HIS A 773 3.63 2.48 -2.48
CA HIS A 773 2.33 3.10 -2.32
C HIS A 773 2.18 4.31 -3.25
N HIS A 774 1.44 4.13 -4.34
CA HIS A 774 1.27 5.18 -5.37
C HIS A 774 -0.11 5.85 -5.36
N ALA A 775 -1.07 5.27 -4.64
CA ALA A 775 -2.48 5.62 -4.73
C ALA A 775 -3.16 5.48 -3.37
N GLY A 776 -4.02 6.44 -3.07
CA GLY A 776 -4.89 6.40 -1.91
C GLY A 776 -6.31 6.02 -2.27
N VAL A 777 -7.02 5.35 -1.37
CA VAL A 777 -8.43 4.95 -1.56
C VAL A 777 -9.25 5.14 -0.30
N ILE A 778 -10.51 5.55 -0.47
CA ILE A 778 -11.51 5.71 0.60
C ILE A 778 -12.83 5.12 0.09
N VAL A 779 -13.46 4.24 0.86
CA VAL A 779 -14.83 3.79 0.59
C VAL A 779 -15.78 4.66 1.40
N LEU A 780 -16.68 5.40 0.77
CA LEU A 780 -17.65 6.26 1.46
C LEU A 780 -18.82 5.45 2.00
N ASP A 781 -18.75 5.01 3.24
CA ASP A 781 -19.82 4.26 3.95
C ASP A 781 -20.38 4.99 5.18
N SER A 782 -19.88 6.19 5.45
CA SER A 782 -20.19 6.94 6.67
C SER A 782 -19.94 8.44 6.51
N MET A 783 -20.65 9.24 7.32
CA MET A 783 -20.46 10.70 7.36
C MET A 783 -19.07 11.10 7.87
N ALA A 784 -18.42 10.27 8.69
CA ALA A 784 -17.04 10.49 9.09
C ALA A 784 -16.09 10.49 7.88
N LYS A 785 -16.26 9.53 6.96
CA LYS A 785 -15.49 9.47 5.71
C LYS A 785 -15.87 10.60 4.75
N VAL A 786 -17.13 11.07 4.77
CA VAL A 786 -17.53 12.31 4.08
C VAL A 786 -16.78 13.52 4.63
N GLU A 787 -16.69 13.69 5.95
CA GLU A 787 -15.94 14.79 6.59
C GLU A 787 -14.45 14.73 6.20
N MET A 788 -13.85 13.54 6.15
CA MET A 788 -12.46 13.37 5.67
C MET A 788 -12.28 13.85 4.23
N VAL A 789 -13.22 13.53 3.35
CA VAL A 789 -13.21 13.99 1.96
C VAL A 789 -13.42 15.50 1.87
N GLN A 790 -14.27 16.08 2.72
CA GLN A 790 -14.43 17.52 2.83
C GLN A 790 -13.12 18.20 3.30
N GLN A 791 -12.37 17.60 4.23
CA GLN A 791 -11.07 18.11 4.64
C GLN A 791 -10.06 18.11 3.48
N LEU A 792 -10.02 17.05 2.68
CA LEU A 792 -9.17 16.99 1.48
C LEU A 792 -9.53 18.10 0.49
N LEU A 793 -10.82 18.24 0.16
CA LEU A 793 -11.30 19.26 -0.78
C LEU A 793 -11.05 20.68 -0.24
N ALA A 794 -11.31 20.94 1.03
CA ALA A 794 -11.05 22.24 1.66
C ALA A 794 -9.54 22.58 1.71
N SER A 795 -8.69 21.55 1.79
CA SER A 795 -7.23 21.67 1.67
C SER A 795 -6.76 21.77 0.20
N GLY A 796 -7.71 21.72 -0.74
CA GLY A 796 -7.49 21.87 -2.16
C GLY A 796 -7.02 20.59 -2.86
N TYR A 797 -7.40 19.40 -2.41
CA TYR A 797 -7.12 18.17 -3.14
C TYR A 797 -8.36 17.71 -3.90
N CYS A 798 -8.29 17.73 -5.24
CA CYS A 798 -9.27 17.09 -6.10
C CYS A 798 -9.18 15.56 -5.99
N ILE A 799 -10.31 14.86 -6.14
CA ILE A 799 -10.42 13.42 -5.86
C ILE A 799 -11.05 12.70 -7.06
N SER A 800 -10.48 11.57 -7.47
CA SER A 800 -11.07 10.73 -8.52
C SER A 800 -12.14 9.81 -7.96
N THR A 801 -13.17 9.52 -8.75
CA THR A 801 -14.15 8.48 -8.44
C THR A 801 -14.70 7.83 -9.69
N GLY A 802 -15.25 6.62 -9.54
CA GLY A 802 -15.92 5.90 -10.62
C GLY A 802 -17.43 5.92 -10.46
N ILE A 803 -18.16 5.94 -11.58
CA ILE A 803 -19.61 5.73 -11.63
C ILE A 803 -19.99 4.69 -12.70
N ASP A 804 -21.19 4.12 -12.57
CA ASP A 804 -21.88 3.52 -13.72
C ASP A 804 -22.57 4.63 -14.53
N ALA A 805 -21.90 5.06 -15.61
CA ALA A 805 -22.42 6.09 -16.49
C ALA A 805 -23.75 5.72 -17.16
N TYR A 806 -24.07 4.43 -17.29
CA TYR A 806 -25.34 4.02 -17.86
C TYR A 806 -26.49 4.38 -16.91
N GLN A 807 -26.42 3.97 -15.64
CA GLN A 807 -27.45 4.28 -14.65
C GLN A 807 -27.56 5.78 -14.38
N VAL A 808 -26.43 6.49 -14.34
CA VAL A 808 -26.41 7.94 -14.08
C VAL A 808 -26.98 8.75 -15.26
N TYR A 809 -26.56 8.47 -16.50
CA TYR A 809 -26.84 9.35 -17.65
C TYR A 809 -27.84 8.78 -18.68
N LYS A 810 -28.06 7.47 -18.78
CA LYS A 810 -28.79 6.86 -19.90
C LYS A 810 -29.85 5.85 -19.46
N ASN A 811 -31.12 6.16 -19.74
CA ASN A 811 -32.18 5.16 -19.66
C ASN A 811 -32.99 5.09 -20.96
N LYS A 812 -32.97 3.94 -21.64
CA LYS A 812 -33.94 3.58 -22.70
C LYS A 812 -35.31 3.14 -22.13
N SER A 813 -35.54 3.32 -20.82
CA SER A 813 -36.76 3.02 -20.07
C SER A 813 -37.04 4.05 -18.94
N ASP A 814 -37.47 5.26 -19.34
CA ASP A 814 -38.37 6.19 -18.64
C ASP A 814 -37.95 7.07 -17.41
N THR A 815 -36.79 6.92 -16.73
CA THR A 815 -36.27 8.00 -15.82
C THR A 815 -34.77 7.86 -15.49
N PRO A 816 -33.89 8.85 -15.79
CA PRO A 816 -32.49 8.87 -15.34
C PRO A 816 -32.34 9.24 -13.84
N TRP A 817 -31.23 8.84 -13.22
CA TRP A 817 -30.91 9.20 -11.82
C TRP A 817 -30.48 10.67 -11.68
N LEU A 818 -29.86 11.22 -12.74
CA LEU A 818 -29.55 12.64 -12.82
C LEU A 818 -30.82 13.44 -13.16
N LYS A 819 -31.18 14.41 -12.31
CA LYS A 819 -32.38 15.26 -12.49
C LYS A 819 -32.08 16.49 -13.35
N ASP A 820 -33.13 17.28 -13.64
CA ASP A 820 -33.09 18.45 -14.54
C ASP A 820 -32.12 19.57 -14.09
N ASN A 821 -31.62 19.52 -12.86
CA ASN A 821 -30.67 20.44 -12.27
C ASN A 821 -29.29 19.79 -12.01
N ASP A 822 -29.02 18.67 -12.66
CA ASP A 822 -27.80 17.89 -12.54
C ASP A 822 -27.49 17.46 -11.10
N VAL A 823 -28.53 17.13 -10.33
CA VAL A 823 -28.39 16.49 -9.02
C VAL A 823 -28.72 15.01 -9.14
N LEU A 824 -27.82 14.15 -8.65
CA LEU A 824 -28.04 12.71 -8.55
C LEU A 824 -29.11 12.45 -7.49
N SER A 825 -30.11 11.64 -7.83
CA SER A 825 -31.20 11.29 -6.94
C SER A 825 -31.49 9.81 -6.97
N LEU A 826 -31.42 9.19 -5.79
CA LEU A 826 -31.78 7.79 -5.57
C LEU A 826 -33.25 7.62 -5.12
N VAL A 827 -34.07 8.67 -5.28
CA VAL A 827 -35.50 8.61 -4.97
C VAL A 827 -36.18 7.64 -5.94
N ASP A 828 -36.94 6.69 -5.38
CA ASP A 828 -37.63 5.63 -6.12
C ASP A 828 -36.67 4.69 -6.90
N VAL A 829 -35.40 4.59 -6.50
CA VAL A 829 -34.45 3.61 -7.03
C VAL A 829 -34.54 2.32 -6.23
N GLU A 830 -34.64 1.18 -6.93
CA GLU A 830 -34.73 -0.12 -6.30
C GLU A 830 -33.35 -0.57 -5.76
N PRO A 831 -33.28 -1.27 -4.61
CA PRO A 831 -32.00 -1.74 -4.05
C PRO A 831 -31.16 -2.59 -5.00
N GLU A 832 -31.80 -3.33 -5.91
CA GLU A 832 -31.12 -4.15 -6.92
C GLU A 832 -30.34 -3.30 -7.94
N ASP A 833 -30.83 -2.09 -8.27
CA ASP A 833 -30.14 -1.18 -9.18
C ASP A 833 -28.96 -0.48 -8.49
N ILE A 834 -29.05 -0.23 -7.18
CA ILE A 834 -27.93 0.24 -6.35
C ILE A 834 -26.82 -0.81 -6.33
N GLU A 835 -27.16 -2.08 -6.12
CA GLU A 835 -26.19 -3.19 -6.15
C GLU A 835 -25.59 -3.39 -7.56
N TYR A 836 -26.40 -3.18 -8.60
CA TYR A 836 -25.92 -3.17 -9.98
C TYR A 836 -24.89 -2.06 -10.21
N PHE A 837 -25.18 -0.84 -9.77
CA PHE A 837 -24.26 0.30 -9.88
C PHE A 837 -22.89 -0.03 -9.26
N LYS A 838 -22.89 -0.57 -8.03
CA LYS A 838 -21.66 -0.93 -7.29
C LYS A 838 -20.79 -1.93 -8.07
N SER A 839 -21.41 -2.78 -8.88
CA SER A 839 -20.75 -3.82 -9.68
C SER A 839 -20.46 -3.46 -11.13
N HIS A 840 -20.92 -2.31 -11.62
CA HIS A 840 -20.89 -1.94 -13.05
C HIS A 840 -20.24 -0.59 -13.36
N ILE A 841 -19.42 -0.10 -12.43
CA ILE A 841 -18.62 1.11 -12.55
C ILE A 841 -17.79 1.07 -13.85
N ASN A 842 -17.97 2.06 -14.73
CA ASN A 842 -17.44 2.05 -16.11
C ASN A 842 -16.89 3.40 -16.59
N HIS A 843 -16.98 4.45 -15.78
CA HIS A 843 -16.54 5.79 -16.11
C HIS A 843 -15.90 6.49 -14.93
N ALA A 844 -14.82 7.24 -15.16
CA ALA A 844 -14.07 7.95 -14.14
C ALA A 844 -14.30 9.46 -14.23
N GLN A 845 -14.43 10.09 -13.06
CA GLN A 845 -14.80 11.48 -12.89
C GLN A 845 -14.06 12.11 -11.70
N THR A 846 -14.12 13.43 -11.57
CA THR A 846 -13.33 14.17 -10.58
C THR A 846 -14.23 14.96 -9.66
N ILE A 847 -14.18 14.69 -8.35
CA ILE A 847 -14.78 15.51 -7.31
C ILE A 847 -13.88 16.73 -7.10
N VAL A 848 -14.47 17.92 -7.24
CA VAL A 848 -13.78 19.22 -7.23
C VAL A 848 -14.27 20.16 -6.14
N GLY A 849 -15.27 19.77 -5.36
CA GLY A 849 -15.83 20.64 -4.35
C GLY A 849 -16.99 20.03 -3.58
N TYR A 850 -17.59 20.81 -2.69
CA TYR A 850 -18.79 20.44 -1.97
C TYR A 850 -19.57 21.67 -1.48
N LYS A 851 -20.86 21.47 -1.21
CA LYS A 851 -21.74 22.38 -0.45
C LYS A 851 -22.30 21.61 0.74
N ALA A 852 -22.34 22.24 1.92
CA ALA A 852 -22.78 21.61 3.16
C ALA A 852 -23.74 22.48 3.98
N GLY A 853 -24.61 21.83 4.75
CA GLY A 853 -25.60 22.46 5.61
C GLY A 853 -26.55 23.36 4.83
N SER A 854 -26.77 24.59 5.32
CA SER A 854 -27.68 25.56 4.70
C SER A 854 -27.17 26.13 3.37
N SER A 855 -25.92 25.84 2.98
CA SER A 855 -25.38 26.23 1.67
C SER A 855 -25.77 25.27 0.56
N TRP A 856 -26.39 24.13 0.87
CA TRP A 856 -26.85 23.15 -0.10
C TRP A 856 -28.36 23.28 -0.32
N ASP A 857 -28.77 23.48 -1.58
CA ASP A 857 -30.15 23.41 -2.05
C ASP A 857 -30.19 22.51 -3.28
N SER A 858 -30.87 21.36 -3.18
CA SER A 858 -30.95 20.41 -4.28
C SER A 858 -31.78 20.91 -5.45
N GLU A 859 -32.60 21.96 -5.30
CA GLU A 859 -33.39 22.54 -6.40
C GLU A 859 -32.63 23.66 -7.12
N ASP A 860 -31.64 24.27 -6.46
CA ASP A 860 -30.80 25.34 -6.98
C ASP A 860 -29.34 25.13 -6.56
N PRO A 861 -28.69 24.04 -7.04
CA PRO A 861 -27.40 23.59 -6.50
C PRO A 861 -26.24 24.56 -6.79
N GLU A 862 -26.38 25.48 -7.74
CA GLU A 862 -25.36 26.48 -8.05
C GLU A 862 -25.46 27.75 -7.18
N ASN A 863 -26.64 28.16 -6.71
CA ASN A 863 -26.81 29.42 -5.95
C ASN A 863 -26.76 29.29 -4.42
#